data_AF-A0A2P6CCM6-F1
#
_entry.id   AF-A0A2P6CCM6-F1
#
_cell.length_a   1.000
_cell.length_b   1.000
_cell.length_c   1.000
_cell.angle_alpha   90.00
_cell.angle_beta   90.00
_cell.angle_gamma   90.00
#
_symmetry.space_group_name_H-M   'P 1'
#
loop_
_entity.id
_entity.type
_entity.pdbx_description
1 polymer ?
#
loop_
_entity_poly.entity_id
_entity_poly.type
_entity_poly.pdbx_seq_one_letter_code
_entity_poly.pdbx_strand_id
1 'polypeptide(L)'
;MNKMNQLIKIITSVLFCLSFFFIEAQVTLSTDFTDNSYKNEPLHNIWDVANRISPTNGSNIRPGLKMNIVRMVGGIRKVVNGVSQKDLDFDPCLYDSINNTYVYRWEPLIERLNKVVNSQTEILQIALDQPPWAFQHGYTFIPEGTRDNINFRENEKMSIYGNSLPPANKQAYHDFIKALMTKLVETYGEDQVLKWRFRVGSEIETPDHWFGTKQDFIEHFENTEKAIRSILPNAIIGLHTRAPGFLFKNGTELNYKGEPFASFSDDLIEYSFDNNLKYDFWGISDYVIIGNSSLRNMKDKYDHLFAGLVDHPKWNTNTKIDLMEYATTTTMNGADGKGFINNATSHAEIVELAFSNIFYKNKDKGLEFVYRWGNGSGTQDPPAIATLNTMNGLTHYTTEQSGLPNTSTNELDAIFTKNEETDEYDALIYNYNSNTLAYMDNEAVNLSFTTDLPVGTTYYYRSLSYGEDNNKLQNFLKENPNTVKSGFNNRGDASRILTEAGLTAYNSYVNPNPHEYSEWTAVVTTSRTDGGSGSVIALNTELPSFAFQKFEFRSDAFFVKPIAPTSVVWTTTEDFSPWAAVTSGVVVNADNDKLSLSFSDGFAFPMSAITGLNINSELFGTLRMVVRNSTEKSNVQMAANVPGSGFSASRKKITIPNDNEWRTIDVDLTNWALWTGTITEFKIYNSVKTGTLEIDSMAFIPLETASTYNITLTQEGNGLLNYTSGTAFSGQEFSLSAIANEGWEFQSWTGDIISTDNPFNLTVNSDLNIKAVFIKKTLSVKENSLNNIAVYPNPSNDGIFTINTPLDQSWEVYSITGNKILIGNGDKVDISSFSKGMYILKIGSTFKKLLYN
;
A
#
# COMPACT_ATOMS: atom_id res chain seq x y z
N MET A 1 79.89 -0.44 -36.37
CA MET A 1 79.57 -1.64 -35.57
C MET A 1 79.40 -1.19 -34.12
N ASN A 2 78.28 -1.52 -33.47
CA ASN A 2 77.85 -1.06 -32.13
C ASN A 2 77.32 0.38 -32.00
N LYS A 3 76.26 0.74 -32.75
CA LYS A 3 75.29 1.78 -32.36
C LYS A 3 73.99 1.77 -33.18
N MET A 4 73.50 0.59 -33.57
CA MET A 4 72.28 0.44 -34.38
C MET A 4 71.29 -0.59 -33.83
N ASN A 5 71.35 -0.87 -32.52
CA ASN A 5 70.45 -1.78 -31.78
C ASN A 5 69.76 -1.10 -30.58
N GLN A 6 69.65 0.23 -30.56
CA GLN A 6 69.03 0.96 -29.44
C GLN A 6 67.93 1.95 -29.85
N LEU A 7 67.40 1.85 -31.07
CA LEU A 7 66.29 2.70 -31.53
C LEU A 7 65.04 1.91 -32.01
N ILE A 8 65.02 0.59 -31.84
CA ILE A 8 63.86 -0.28 -32.12
C ILE A 8 63.46 -1.01 -30.83
N LYS A 9 63.05 -0.24 -29.81
CA LYS A 9 62.44 -0.77 -28.57
C LYS A 9 61.45 0.19 -27.90
N ILE A 10 60.93 1.19 -28.62
CA ILE A 10 59.94 2.16 -28.11
C ILE A 10 58.63 2.15 -28.93
N ILE A 11 58.44 1.20 -29.86
CA ILE A 11 57.20 1.08 -30.64
C ILE A 11 56.79 -0.38 -30.71
N THR A 12 56.32 -0.93 -29.60
CA THR A 12 55.39 -2.07 -29.57
C THR A 12 54.72 -2.11 -28.20
N SER A 13 53.39 -2.11 -28.19
CA SER A 13 52.52 -2.27 -27.01
C SER A 13 52.24 -1.00 -26.18
N VAL A 14 51.75 0.06 -26.81
CA VAL A 14 50.66 0.85 -26.21
C VAL A 14 49.37 0.21 -26.70
N LEU A 15 49.03 -0.95 -26.11
CA LEU A 15 47.66 -1.43 -26.16
C LEU A 15 46.94 -0.63 -25.08
N PHE A 16 46.08 0.28 -25.51
CA PHE A 16 45.13 0.98 -24.68
C PHE A 16 44.31 -0.07 -23.92
N CYS A 17 44.66 -0.34 -22.67
CA CYS A 17 43.72 -0.92 -21.72
C CYS A 17 42.67 0.16 -21.46
N LEU A 18 41.59 0.14 -22.24
CA LEU A 18 40.30 0.59 -21.75
C LEU A 18 39.93 -0.34 -20.60
N SER A 19 40.43 -0.03 -19.41
CA SER A 19 39.87 -0.52 -18.17
C SER A 19 38.46 0.03 -18.10
N PHE A 20 37.50 -0.75 -18.57
CA PHE A 20 36.12 -0.61 -18.14
C PHE A 20 36.17 -0.74 -16.61
N PHE A 21 35.97 0.37 -15.91
CA PHE A 21 35.58 0.31 -14.51
C PHE A 21 34.21 -0.35 -14.51
N PHE A 22 34.18 -1.68 -14.33
CA PHE A 22 32.99 -2.31 -13.78
C PHE A 22 32.84 -1.68 -12.40
N ILE A 23 31.75 -0.92 -12.21
CA ILE A 23 31.32 -0.55 -10.87
C ILE A 23 30.93 -1.88 -10.23
N GLU A 24 31.84 -2.48 -9.44
CA GLU A 24 31.42 -3.51 -8.50
C GLU A 24 30.42 -2.83 -7.57
N ALA A 25 29.18 -3.29 -7.63
CA ALA A 25 28.14 -2.79 -6.75
C ALA A 25 28.57 -3.00 -5.30
N GLN A 26 28.29 -2.00 -4.49
CA GLN A 26 28.97 -1.85 -3.22
C GLN A 26 28.27 -2.58 -2.08
N VAL A 27 26.94 -2.64 -2.18
CA VAL A 27 26.06 -3.40 -1.31
C VAL A 27 25.34 -4.41 -2.18
N THR A 28 25.32 -5.67 -1.75
CA THR A 28 24.47 -6.70 -2.34
C THR A 28 23.33 -6.99 -1.39
N LEU A 29 22.09 -6.91 -1.89
CA LEU A 29 20.88 -7.35 -1.22
C LEU A 29 20.41 -8.61 -1.94
N SER A 30 20.34 -9.73 -1.21
CA SER A 30 20.03 -11.02 -1.81
C SER A 30 19.09 -11.91 -1.01
N THR A 31 18.57 -12.93 -1.67
CA THR A 31 17.86 -14.05 -1.01
C THR A 31 18.07 -15.33 -1.81
N ASP A 32 17.80 -16.49 -1.19
CA ASP A 32 17.76 -17.77 -1.87
C ASP A 32 16.32 -18.33 -1.89
N PHE A 33 15.63 -18.22 -3.03
CA PHE A 33 14.27 -18.76 -3.18
C PHE A 33 14.23 -20.29 -3.27
N THR A 34 15.38 -20.96 -3.32
CA THR A 34 15.51 -22.42 -3.36
C THR A 34 15.72 -23.03 -1.98
N ASP A 35 16.08 -22.20 -0.98
CA ASP A 35 16.32 -22.64 0.39
C ASP A 35 15.12 -22.35 1.30
N ASN A 36 14.46 -23.42 1.76
CA ASN A 36 13.34 -23.32 2.67
C ASN A 36 13.68 -22.67 4.02
N SER A 37 14.97 -22.57 4.43
CA SER A 37 15.32 -21.82 5.65
C SER A 37 15.18 -20.30 5.50
N TYR A 38 15.08 -19.80 4.26
CA TYR A 38 14.83 -18.39 3.99
C TYR A 38 13.33 -18.11 3.93
N LYS A 39 12.49 -19.13 3.75
CA LYS A 39 11.05 -19.01 3.56
C LYS A 39 10.36 -18.65 4.87
N ASN A 40 9.64 -17.53 4.87
CA ASN A 40 8.85 -17.00 5.97
C ASN A 40 7.35 -17.08 5.65
N GLU A 41 6.49 -16.68 6.58
CA GLU A 41 5.04 -16.56 6.32
C GLU A 41 4.75 -15.54 5.19
N PRO A 42 3.67 -15.73 4.41
CA PRO A 42 3.25 -14.74 3.42
C PRO A 42 3.00 -13.36 4.01
N LEU A 43 3.31 -12.32 3.22
CA LEU A 43 3.06 -10.95 3.64
C LEU A 43 1.57 -10.69 3.82
N HIS A 44 1.21 -9.94 4.84
CA HIS A 44 -0.13 -9.39 5.04
C HIS A 44 -0.04 -7.90 5.34
N ASN A 45 -1.13 -7.18 5.12
CA ASN A 45 -1.15 -5.74 5.38
C ASN A 45 -1.13 -5.46 6.89
N ILE A 46 0.04 -5.09 7.43
CA ILE A 46 0.18 -4.71 8.84
C ILE A 46 -0.43 -3.34 9.16
N TRP A 47 -0.69 -2.50 8.16
CA TRP A 47 -1.13 -1.10 8.29
C TRP A 47 -2.64 -0.93 8.12
N ASP A 48 -3.40 -2.02 8.12
CA ASP A 48 -4.84 -2.01 7.84
C ASP A 48 -5.71 -1.61 9.05
N VAL A 49 -5.12 -1.08 10.13
CA VAL A 49 -5.84 -0.69 11.35
C VAL A 49 -5.78 0.82 11.60
N ALA A 50 -6.94 1.43 11.86
CA ALA A 50 -7.08 2.84 12.18
C ALA A 50 -7.55 3.05 13.62
N ASN A 51 -6.88 3.96 14.33
CA ASN A 51 -7.29 4.40 15.67
C ASN A 51 -8.44 5.41 15.60
N ARG A 52 -9.49 5.21 16.40
CA ARG A 52 -10.62 6.15 16.55
C ARG A 52 -11.04 6.33 17.99
N ILE A 53 -11.24 7.60 18.36
CA ILE A 53 -11.70 7.99 19.68
C ILE A 53 -13.22 8.14 19.62
N SER A 54 -13.93 7.29 20.37
CA SER A 54 -15.36 7.44 20.69
C SER A 54 -16.26 7.86 19.50
N PRO A 55 -16.25 7.16 18.35
CA PRO A 55 -17.05 7.54 17.18
C PRO A 55 -18.55 7.60 17.52
N THR A 56 -19.19 8.74 17.28
CA THR A 56 -20.61 8.98 17.61
C THR A 56 -21.54 8.98 16.40
N ASN A 57 -20.98 9.02 15.18
CA ASN A 57 -21.71 9.16 13.92
C ASN A 57 -21.38 8.01 12.93
N GLY A 58 -20.89 6.88 13.44
CA GLY A 58 -20.41 5.76 12.63
C GLY A 58 -18.96 5.92 12.19
N SER A 59 -18.55 5.13 11.21
CA SER A 59 -17.18 5.14 10.71
C SER A 59 -16.86 6.37 9.87
N ASN A 60 -15.68 6.92 10.10
CA ASN A 60 -15.04 7.97 9.29
C ASN A 60 -13.59 7.60 8.96
N ILE A 61 -13.31 6.29 8.86
CA ILE A 61 -12.00 5.80 8.46
C ILE A 61 -11.95 5.59 6.94
N ARG A 62 -10.74 5.52 6.39
CA ARG A 62 -10.54 5.17 4.98
C ARG A 62 -11.15 3.77 4.71
N PRO A 63 -11.90 3.57 3.61
CA PRO A 63 -12.42 2.26 3.25
C PRO A 63 -11.31 1.18 3.16
N GLY A 64 -11.66 -0.06 3.49
CA GLY A 64 -10.72 -1.20 3.51
C GLY A 64 -9.89 -1.35 4.78
N LEU A 65 -10.07 -0.47 5.78
CA LEU A 65 -9.41 -0.55 7.07
C LEU A 65 -10.32 -1.16 8.15
N LYS A 66 -9.68 -1.71 9.19
CA LYS A 66 -10.29 -2.12 10.45
C LYS A 66 -10.18 -1.03 11.50
N MET A 67 -11.13 -1.00 12.42
CA MET A 67 -11.21 0.03 13.46
C MET A 67 -10.72 -0.48 14.82
N ASN A 68 -9.74 0.21 15.41
CA ASN A 68 -9.49 0.18 16.85
C ASN A 68 -10.22 1.36 17.50
N ILE A 69 -11.13 1.07 18.43
CA ILE A 69 -11.95 2.08 19.10
C ILE A 69 -11.45 2.28 20.53
N VAL A 70 -11.09 3.51 20.87
CA VAL A 70 -10.63 3.90 22.21
C VAL A 70 -11.67 4.80 22.89
N ARG A 71 -11.77 4.73 24.23
CA ARG A 71 -12.67 5.57 25.05
C ARG A 71 -14.14 5.43 24.67
N MET A 72 -14.55 4.24 24.26
CA MET A 72 -15.92 3.99 23.76
C MET A 72 -16.93 3.78 24.89
N VAL A 73 -16.48 3.11 25.95
CA VAL A 73 -17.36 2.59 27.01
C VAL A 73 -17.89 3.71 27.88
N GLY A 74 -17.04 4.44 28.61
CA GLY A 74 -17.46 5.48 29.53
C GLY A 74 -16.29 6.28 30.10
N GLY A 75 -16.52 6.98 31.21
CA GLY A 75 -15.50 7.68 31.98
C GLY A 75 -14.94 8.92 31.27
N ILE A 76 -15.58 9.40 30.19
CA ILE A 76 -15.05 10.53 29.41
C ILE A 76 -15.41 11.88 30.04
N ARG A 77 -14.61 12.90 29.73
CA ARG A 77 -14.90 14.29 30.11
C ARG A 77 -15.54 15.07 28.96
N LYS A 78 -16.31 16.10 29.30
CA LYS A 78 -16.76 17.17 28.40
C LYS A 78 -16.26 18.52 28.90
N VAL A 79 -16.16 19.50 28.00
CA VAL A 79 -15.82 20.88 28.36
C VAL A 79 -17.07 21.74 28.25
N VAL A 80 -17.45 22.38 29.35
CA VAL A 80 -18.60 23.29 29.42
C VAL A 80 -18.09 24.64 29.91
N ASN A 81 -18.25 25.69 29.10
CA ASN A 81 -17.77 27.04 29.40
C ASN A 81 -16.28 27.10 29.80
N GLY A 82 -15.44 26.30 29.13
CA GLY A 82 -14.00 26.24 29.39
C GLY A 82 -13.59 25.38 30.60
N VAL A 83 -14.55 24.78 31.32
CA VAL A 83 -14.29 23.94 32.50
C VAL A 83 -14.52 22.48 32.13
N SER A 84 -13.58 21.61 32.50
CA SER A 84 -13.73 20.15 32.33
C SER A 84 -14.73 19.61 33.35
N GLN A 85 -15.66 18.79 32.88
CA GLN A 85 -16.72 18.16 33.68
C GLN A 85 -16.90 16.70 33.26
N LYS A 86 -17.47 15.89 34.16
CA LYS A 86 -17.82 14.50 33.89
C LYS A 86 -18.91 14.45 32.83
N ASP A 87 -18.75 13.65 31.79
CA ASP A 87 -19.83 13.44 30.82
C ASP A 87 -20.73 12.27 31.24
N LEU A 88 -21.55 12.50 32.26
CA LEU A 88 -22.45 11.49 32.78
C LEU A 88 -23.48 11.01 31.76
N ASP A 89 -23.76 11.78 30.69
CA ASP A 89 -24.69 11.40 29.63
C ASP A 89 -24.09 10.35 28.69
N PHE A 90 -22.76 10.26 28.62
CA PHE A 90 -22.05 9.29 27.81
C PHE A 90 -21.98 7.89 28.46
N ASP A 91 -22.03 7.85 29.80
CA ASP A 91 -21.72 6.65 30.60
C ASP A 91 -22.84 5.59 30.58
N PRO A 92 -22.49 4.30 30.40
CA PRO A 92 -23.45 3.20 30.46
C PRO A 92 -23.79 2.77 31.90
N CYS A 93 -23.12 3.34 32.91
CA CYS A 93 -23.35 3.04 34.32
C CYS A 93 -23.34 4.32 35.15
N LEU A 94 -24.37 4.50 35.98
CA LEU A 94 -24.47 5.56 36.98
C LEU A 94 -24.48 4.98 38.38
N TYR A 95 -24.23 5.82 39.38
CA TYR A 95 -24.37 5.46 40.79
C TYR A 95 -25.59 6.16 41.38
N ASP A 96 -26.56 5.39 41.87
CA ASP A 96 -27.71 5.88 42.62
C ASP A 96 -27.33 5.98 44.10
N SER A 97 -27.08 7.20 44.57
CA SER A 97 -26.71 7.45 45.96
C SER A 97 -27.87 7.32 46.95
N ILE A 98 -29.13 7.31 46.49
CA ILE A 98 -30.30 7.14 47.35
C ILE A 98 -30.44 5.66 47.72
N ASN A 99 -30.32 4.79 46.71
CA ASN A 99 -30.48 3.35 46.88
C ASN A 99 -29.16 2.62 47.10
N ASN A 100 -28.02 3.31 46.99
CA ASN A 100 -26.67 2.77 47.14
C ASN A 100 -26.39 1.62 46.15
N THR A 101 -26.77 1.83 44.88
CA THR A 101 -26.69 0.82 43.81
C THR A 101 -26.09 1.39 42.52
N TYR A 102 -25.48 0.50 41.72
CA TYR A 102 -25.05 0.82 40.36
C TYR A 102 -26.21 0.58 39.39
N VAL A 103 -26.48 1.54 38.52
CA VAL A 103 -27.60 1.51 37.56
C VAL A 103 -27.06 1.49 36.14
N TYR A 104 -27.34 0.41 35.42
CA TYR A 104 -26.92 0.25 34.02
C TYR A 104 -27.94 0.88 33.06
N ARG A 105 -27.44 1.68 32.12
CA ARG A 105 -28.22 2.36 31.07
C ARG A 105 -27.51 2.16 29.74
N TRP A 106 -27.92 1.16 28.98
CA TRP A 106 -27.14 0.69 27.82
C TRP A 106 -27.31 1.56 26.57
N GLU A 107 -28.46 2.24 26.40
CA GLU A 107 -28.78 3.07 25.24
C GLU A 107 -27.63 3.97 24.77
N PRO A 108 -26.99 4.80 25.61
CA PRO A 108 -25.91 5.68 25.17
C PRO A 108 -24.76 4.93 24.46
N LEU A 109 -24.38 3.76 24.95
CA LEU A 109 -23.30 2.96 24.36
C LEU A 109 -23.78 2.21 23.11
N ILE A 110 -24.95 1.55 23.20
CA ILE A 110 -25.49 0.73 22.11
C ILE A 110 -25.86 1.58 20.89
N GLU A 111 -26.42 2.77 21.09
CA GLU A 111 -26.70 3.69 19.97
C GLU A 111 -25.43 4.09 19.21
N ARG A 112 -24.32 4.35 19.92
CA ARG A 112 -23.04 4.69 19.29
C ARG A 112 -22.46 3.49 18.55
N LEU A 113 -22.42 2.30 19.19
CA LEU A 113 -21.93 1.08 18.57
C LEU A 113 -22.75 0.68 17.34
N ASN A 114 -24.09 0.81 17.39
CA ASN A 114 -24.96 0.55 16.26
C ASN A 114 -24.59 1.41 15.04
N LYS A 115 -24.25 2.69 15.22
CA LYS A 115 -23.81 3.53 14.10
C LYS A 115 -22.49 3.06 13.50
N VAL A 116 -21.57 2.52 14.30
CA VAL A 116 -20.31 1.95 13.80
C VAL A 116 -20.57 0.63 13.06
N VAL A 117 -21.31 -0.30 13.65
CA VAL A 117 -21.67 -1.57 13.01
C VAL A 117 -22.43 -1.33 11.70
N ASN A 118 -23.40 -0.41 11.69
CA ASN A 118 -24.19 -0.07 10.50
C ASN A 118 -23.37 0.62 9.40
N SER A 119 -22.18 1.15 9.71
CA SER A 119 -21.26 1.69 8.70
C SER A 119 -20.49 0.60 7.94
N GLN A 120 -20.69 -0.67 8.28
CA GLN A 120 -20.05 -1.83 7.66
C GLN A 120 -18.51 -1.79 7.69
N THR A 121 -17.93 -0.96 8.55
CA THR A 121 -16.50 -0.99 8.85
C THR A 121 -16.24 -2.07 9.89
N GLU A 122 -15.26 -2.94 9.63
CA GLU A 122 -14.85 -3.97 10.56
C GLU A 122 -14.33 -3.34 11.87
N ILE A 123 -14.89 -3.77 13.00
CA ILE A 123 -14.35 -3.43 14.32
C ILE A 123 -13.36 -4.52 14.68
N LEU A 124 -12.06 -4.19 14.67
CA LEU A 124 -11.03 -5.10 15.15
C LEU A 124 -11.05 -5.15 16.67
N GLN A 125 -11.13 -3.98 17.31
CA GLN A 125 -10.86 -3.86 18.74
C GLN A 125 -11.68 -2.77 19.41
N ILE A 126 -12.15 -3.06 20.62
CA ILE A 126 -12.77 -2.09 21.54
C ILE A 126 -11.93 -2.04 22.81
N ALA A 127 -11.43 -0.84 23.13
CA ALA A 127 -10.77 -0.61 24.41
C ALA A 127 -11.82 -0.52 25.54
N LEU A 128 -11.57 -1.28 26.60
CA LEU A 128 -12.24 -1.20 27.89
C LEU A 128 -11.46 -0.27 28.82
N ASP A 129 -10.96 0.84 28.26
CA ASP A 129 -10.30 1.89 29.03
C ASP A 129 -11.33 2.83 29.67
N GLN A 130 -10.91 3.53 30.72
CA GLN A 130 -11.69 4.56 31.41
C GLN A 130 -13.00 4.03 32.01
N PRO A 131 -12.96 3.46 33.23
CA PRO A 131 -14.18 3.03 33.92
C PRO A 131 -15.21 4.17 33.98
N PRO A 132 -16.52 3.90 33.78
CA PRO A 132 -17.57 4.88 34.01
C PRO A 132 -17.41 5.62 35.34
N TRP A 133 -17.81 6.88 35.39
CA TRP A 133 -17.62 7.76 36.55
C TRP A 133 -18.25 7.22 37.84
N ALA A 134 -19.27 6.36 37.73
CA ALA A 134 -19.88 5.65 38.84
C ALA A 134 -18.86 4.86 39.67
N PHE A 135 -17.80 4.32 39.05
CA PHE A 135 -16.80 3.50 39.71
C PHE A 135 -15.76 4.29 40.51
N GLN A 136 -15.83 5.63 40.50
CA GLN A 136 -15.11 6.46 41.47
C GLN A 136 -15.83 6.55 42.83
N HIS A 137 -17.09 6.12 42.91
CA HIS A 137 -17.84 6.18 44.16
C HIS A 137 -17.15 5.32 45.23
N GLY A 138 -16.86 5.93 46.39
CA GLY A 138 -16.14 5.29 47.50
C GLY A 138 -14.75 5.87 47.74
N TYR A 139 -14.17 6.61 46.79
CA TYR A 139 -12.90 7.30 47.02
C TYR A 139 -13.06 8.53 47.92
N THR A 140 -12.10 8.69 48.83
CA THR A 140 -11.79 9.95 49.50
C THR A 140 -10.58 10.56 48.79
N PHE A 141 -10.59 11.89 48.65
CA PHE A 141 -9.52 12.61 47.97
C PHE A 141 -8.84 13.59 48.92
N ILE A 142 -7.52 13.68 48.82
CA ILE A 142 -6.68 14.58 49.62
C ILE A 142 -6.23 15.78 48.79
N PRO A 143 -5.85 16.92 49.42
CA PRO A 143 -5.43 18.11 48.70
C PRO A 143 -4.27 17.84 47.71
N GLU A 144 -4.27 18.58 46.60
CA GLU A 144 -3.15 18.56 45.65
C GLU A 144 -1.80 18.83 46.34
N GLY A 145 -0.75 18.15 45.89
CA GLY A 145 0.60 18.26 46.48
C GLY A 145 0.80 17.49 47.79
N THR A 146 -0.23 16.82 48.31
CA THR A 146 -0.13 15.96 49.50
C THR A 146 -0.08 14.46 49.14
N ARG A 147 0.41 13.64 50.07
CA ARG A 147 0.44 12.18 49.96
C ARG A 147 0.32 11.54 51.34
N ASP A 148 -0.62 10.63 51.51
CA ASP A 148 -0.80 9.81 52.72
C ASP A 148 -0.60 8.30 52.45
N ASN A 149 -0.23 7.94 51.21
CA ASN A 149 -0.07 6.57 50.71
C ASN A 149 -1.36 5.73 50.73
N ILE A 150 -2.53 6.37 50.84
CA ILE A 150 -3.84 5.71 50.92
C ILE A 150 -4.80 6.29 49.87
N ASN A 151 -4.87 7.62 49.77
CA ASN A 151 -5.87 8.34 48.99
C ASN A 151 -5.26 9.01 47.75
N PHE A 152 -6.05 9.09 46.68
CA PHE A 152 -5.74 9.88 45.49
C PHE A 152 -5.91 11.39 45.77
N ARG A 153 -5.27 12.21 44.96
CA ARG A 153 -5.29 13.68 45.08
C ARG A 153 -6.48 14.29 44.33
N GLU A 154 -6.87 15.50 44.75
CA GLU A 154 -7.95 16.25 44.09
C GLU A 154 -7.74 16.45 42.57
N ASN A 155 -6.49 16.67 42.14
CA ASN A 155 -6.15 16.84 40.73
C ASN A 155 -6.13 15.51 39.93
N GLU A 156 -6.22 14.36 40.60
CA GLU A 156 -6.28 13.03 39.97
C GLU A 156 -7.72 12.54 39.77
N LYS A 157 -8.71 13.30 40.23
CA LYS A 157 -10.13 13.01 40.03
C LYS A 157 -10.51 12.91 38.55
N MET A 158 -9.82 13.65 37.68
CA MET A 158 -10.12 13.73 36.25
C MET A 158 -8.84 14.07 35.50
N SER A 159 -8.37 13.14 34.68
CA SER A 159 -7.23 13.34 33.79
C SER A 159 -7.64 14.11 32.53
N ILE A 160 -6.66 14.40 31.67
CA ILE A 160 -6.93 14.96 30.33
C ILE A 160 -7.74 14.00 29.43
N TYR A 161 -7.76 12.71 29.77
CA TYR A 161 -8.46 11.69 29.01
C TYR A 161 -9.78 11.27 29.63
N GLY A 162 -10.00 11.47 30.94
CA GLY A 162 -11.24 11.10 31.62
C GLY A 162 -11.00 10.52 33.01
N ASN A 163 -11.72 9.45 33.36
CA ASN A 163 -11.52 8.69 34.57
C ASN A 163 -10.36 7.71 34.40
N SER A 164 -9.23 8.02 35.01
CA SER A 164 -8.01 7.18 35.00
C SER A 164 -7.75 6.50 36.34
N LEU A 165 -8.76 6.44 37.22
CA LEU A 165 -8.65 5.77 38.51
C LEU A 165 -9.05 4.29 38.38
N PRO A 166 -8.41 3.38 39.15
CA PRO A 166 -8.94 2.04 39.35
C PRO A 166 -10.37 2.09 39.88
N PRO A 167 -11.26 1.13 39.57
CA PRO A 167 -12.58 1.06 40.19
C PRO A 167 -12.46 0.94 41.71
N ALA A 168 -13.11 1.84 42.46
CA ALA A 168 -13.10 1.81 43.93
C ALA A 168 -13.74 0.51 44.47
N ASN A 169 -14.84 0.08 43.84
CA ASN A 169 -15.46 -1.21 44.10
C ASN A 169 -15.17 -2.17 42.93
N LYS A 170 -14.19 -3.05 43.14
CA LYS A 170 -13.70 -4.01 42.14
C LYS A 170 -14.77 -5.04 41.75
N GLN A 171 -15.57 -5.51 42.70
CA GLN A 171 -16.65 -6.46 42.45
C GLN A 171 -17.78 -5.82 41.62
N ALA A 172 -18.17 -4.59 41.93
CA ALA A 172 -19.19 -3.89 41.14
C ALA A 172 -18.75 -3.68 39.69
N TYR A 173 -17.45 -3.41 39.46
CA TYR A 173 -16.90 -3.31 38.10
C TYR A 173 -16.85 -4.66 37.40
N HIS A 174 -16.51 -5.74 38.11
CA HIS A 174 -16.58 -7.12 37.59
C HIS A 174 -17.99 -7.43 37.07
N ASP A 175 -19.01 -7.14 37.90
CA ASP A 175 -20.41 -7.39 37.57
C ASP A 175 -20.87 -6.53 36.39
N PHE A 176 -20.38 -5.29 36.29
CA PHE A 176 -20.63 -4.42 35.16
C PHE A 176 -20.03 -4.95 33.85
N ILE A 177 -18.78 -5.44 33.86
CA ILE A 177 -18.17 -6.02 32.66
C ILE A 177 -18.92 -7.28 32.20
N LYS A 178 -19.36 -8.13 33.14
CA LYS A 178 -20.22 -9.27 32.81
C LYS A 178 -21.52 -8.80 32.15
N ALA A 179 -22.20 -7.82 32.76
CA ALA A 179 -23.44 -7.29 32.21
C ALA A 179 -23.24 -6.62 30.85
N LEU A 180 -22.10 -5.95 30.64
CA LEU A 180 -21.72 -5.37 29.34
C LEU A 180 -21.57 -6.46 28.29
N MET A 181 -20.79 -7.51 28.56
CA MET A 181 -20.60 -8.62 27.60
C MET A 181 -21.93 -9.29 27.27
N THR A 182 -22.76 -9.58 28.28
CA THR A 182 -24.12 -10.12 28.06
C THR A 182 -24.93 -9.21 27.16
N LYS A 183 -24.90 -7.89 27.40
CA LYS A 183 -25.65 -6.94 26.60
C LYS A 183 -25.16 -6.86 25.15
N LEU A 184 -23.85 -6.93 24.92
CA LEU A 184 -23.29 -6.98 23.57
C LEU A 184 -23.75 -8.25 22.84
N VAL A 185 -23.73 -9.41 23.50
CA VAL A 185 -24.20 -10.67 22.92
C VAL A 185 -25.69 -10.63 22.60
N GLU A 186 -26.52 -10.11 23.50
CA GLU A 186 -27.97 -9.91 23.26
C GLU A 186 -28.25 -9.00 22.06
N THR A 187 -27.37 -8.03 21.81
CA THR A 187 -27.59 -7.00 20.77
C THR A 187 -27.04 -7.42 19.41
N TYR A 188 -25.86 -8.05 19.38
CA TYR A 188 -25.12 -8.32 18.14
C TYR A 188 -24.97 -9.81 17.81
N GLY A 189 -25.30 -10.70 18.75
CA GLY A 189 -25.06 -12.14 18.64
C GLY A 189 -23.64 -12.53 19.03
N GLU A 190 -23.48 -13.73 19.58
CA GLU A 190 -22.20 -14.26 20.07
C GLU A 190 -21.12 -14.31 18.98
N ASP A 191 -21.46 -14.84 17.80
CA ASP A 191 -20.54 -14.95 16.65
C ASP A 191 -19.95 -13.60 16.23
N GLN A 192 -20.73 -12.53 16.34
CA GLN A 192 -20.27 -11.20 15.98
C GLN A 192 -19.38 -10.60 17.06
N VAL A 193 -19.73 -10.80 18.34
CA VAL A 193 -18.96 -10.26 19.47
C VAL A 193 -17.63 -10.99 19.62
N LEU A 194 -17.57 -12.29 19.35
CA LEU A 194 -16.34 -13.09 19.38
C LEU A 194 -15.31 -12.68 18.30
N LYS A 195 -15.73 -11.95 17.26
CA LYS A 195 -14.80 -11.36 16.28
C LYS A 195 -14.08 -10.13 16.81
N TRP A 196 -14.60 -9.47 17.85
CA TRP A 196 -13.99 -8.27 18.41
C TRP A 196 -12.91 -8.61 19.44
N ARG A 197 -11.83 -7.83 19.44
CA ARG A 197 -10.81 -7.82 20.49
C ARG A 197 -11.23 -6.88 21.62
N PHE A 198 -11.00 -7.30 22.87
CA PHE A 198 -11.19 -6.46 24.06
C PHE A 198 -9.85 -6.10 24.68
N ARG A 199 -9.48 -4.82 24.58
CA ARG A 199 -8.22 -4.30 25.13
C ARG A 199 -8.44 -3.74 26.53
N VAL A 200 -7.69 -4.21 27.51
CA VAL A 200 -7.68 -3.66 28.87
C VAL A 200 -6.52 -2.67 29.01
N GLY A 201 -6.86 -1.42 29.31
CA GLY A 201 -5.88 -0.34 29.42
C GLY A 201 -5.47 0.30 28.09
N SER A 202 -4.70 1.39 28.21
CA SER A 202 -4.11 2.17 27.12
C SER A 202 -2.87 2.87 27.67
N GLU A 203 -1.65 2.50 27.27
CA GLU A 203 -0.41 3.15 27.75
C GLU A 203 -0.36 3.35 29.28
N ILE A 204 -0.70 2.29 30.02
CA ILE A 204 -1.08 2.35 31.43
C ILE A 204 0.02 2.81 32.39
N GLU A 205 1.27 2.89 31.94
CA GLU A 205 2.38 3.47 32.69
C GLU A 205 2.53 4.98 32.47
N THR A 206 1.58 5.62 31.79
CA THR A 206 1.46 7.08 31.67
C THR A 206 0.40 7.58 32.67
N PRO A 207 0.70 8.51 33.60
CA PRO A 207 -0.21 8.88 34.71
C PRO A 207 -1.62 9.29 34.30
N ASP A 208 -1.77 10.07 33.23
CA ASP A 208 -3.08 10.49 32.72
C ASP A 208 -3.93 9.33 32.15
N HIS A 209 -3.34 8.15 31.92
CA HIS A 209 -4.05 6.94 31.51
C HIS A 209 -4.40 6.02 32.69
N TRP A 210 -3.58 6.02 33.74
CA TRP A 210 -3.81 5.24 34.95
C TRP A 210 -3.04 5.85 36.12
N PHE A 211 -3.75 6.34 37.15
CA PHE A 211 -3.11 6.90 38.35
C PHE A 211 -2.79 5.84 39.42
N GLY A 212 -3.30 4.62 39.26
CA GLY A 212 -3.12 3.53 40.21
C GLY A 212 -1.70 2.98 40.23
N THR A 213 -1.45 2.05 41.14
CA THR A 213 -0.19 1.30 41.21
C THR A 213 -0.14 0.19 40.16
N LYS A 214 1.04 -0.39 39.96
CA LYS A 214 1.22 -1.62 39.18
C LYS A 214 0.33 -2.74 39.70
N GLN A 215 0.31 -2.91 41.03
CA GLN A 215 -0.55 -3.91 41.69
C GLN A 215 -2.05 -3.65 41.43
N ASP A 216 -2.48 -2.38 41.49
CA ASP A 216 -3.87 -2.03 41.19
C ASP A 216 -4.24 -2.42 39.75
N PHE A 217 -3.31 -2.28 38.80
CA PHE A 217 -3.55 -2.64 37.41
C PHE A 217 -3.55 -4.15 37.17
N ILE A 218 -2.64 -4.90 37.79
CA ILE A 218 -2.64 -6.37 37.76
C ILE A 218 -4.00 -6.92 38.22
N GLU A 219 -4.49 -6.42 39.36
CA GLU A 219 -5.80 -6.81 39.90
C GLU A 219 -6.96 -6.37 39.00
N HIS A 220 -6.85 -5.20 38.38
CA HIS A 220 -7.84 -4.73 37.41
C HIS A 220 -7.89 -5.60 36.15
N PHE A 221 -6.74 -6.02 35.62
CA PHE A 221 -6.65 -6.90 34.47
C PHE A 221 -7.25 -8.26 34.77
N GLU A 222 -6.81 -8.92 35.86
CA GLU A 222 -7.37 -10.20 36.30
C GLU A 222 -8.89 -10.13 36.46
N ASN A 223 -9.37 -9.09 37.14
CA ASN A 223 -10.80 -8.93 37.41
C ASN A 223 -11.61 -8.77 36.12
N THR A 224 -11.08 -8.03 35.14
CA THR A 224 -11.73 -7.76 33.86
C THR A 224 -11.69 -8.98 32.94
N GLU A 225 -10.55 -9.66 32.85
CA GLU A 225 -10.36 -10.88 32.05
C GLU A 225 -11.33 -11.99 32.51
N LYS A 226 -11.37 -12.25 33.83
CA LYS A 226 -12.28 -13.24 34.42
C LYS A 226 -13.75 -12.87 34.19
N ALA A 227 -14.10 -11.59 34.27
CA ALA A 227 -15.45 -11.13 33.99
C ALA A 227 -15.86 -11.44 32.54
N ILE A 228 -15.01 -11.08 31.57
CA ILE A 228 -15.28 -11.33 30.14
C ILE A 228 -15.39 -12.83 29.86
N ARG A 229 -14.39 -13.63 30.26
CA ARG A 229 -14.38 -15.07 29.97
C ARG A 229 -15.47 -15.87 30.68
N SER A 230 -16.06 -15.32 31.76
CA SER A 230 -17.24 -15.94 32.38
C SER A 230 -18.50 -15.88 31.51
N ILE A 231 -18.55 -14.96 30.55
CA ILE A 231 -19.65 -14.81 29.58
C ILE A 231 -19.24 -15.36 28.21
N LEU A 232 -18.00 -15.06 27.77
CA LEU A 232 -17.45 -15.43 26.47
C LEU A 232 -16.10 -16.13 26.67
N PRO A 233 -16.07 -17.46 26.93
CA PRO A 233 -14.83 -18.18 27.24
C PRO A 233 -13.73 -18.03 26.18
N ASN A 234 -14.14 -17.91 24.91
CA ASN A 234 -13.25 -17.80 23.75
C ASN A 234 -13.00 -16.35 23.30
N ALA A 235 -13.40 -15.34 24.07
CA ALA A 235 -13.13 -13.94 23.72
C ALA A 235 -11.63 -13.67 23.56
N ILE A 236 -11.29 -12.78 22.62
CA ILE A 236 -9.92 -12.34 22.37
C ILE A 236 -9.63 -11.13 23.26
N ILE A 237 -8.77 -11.29 24.26
CA ILE A 237 -8.51 -10.29 25.31
C ILE A 237 -7.02 -9.95 25.31
N GLY A 238 -6.67 -8.69 25.51
CA GLY A 238 -5.28 -8.28 25.57
C GLY A 238 -5.04 -6.99 26.32
N LEU A 239 -3.78 -6.59 26.36
CA LEU A 239 -3.27 -5.48 27.15
C LEU A 239 -2.71 -4.39 26.25
N HIS A 240 -2.51 -3.18 26.79
CA HIS A 240 -1.72 -2.16 26.13
C HIS A 240 -0.89 -1.38 27.14
N THR A 241 0.42 -1.63 27.09
CA THR A 241 1.43 -1.09 27.99
C THR A 241 2.37 -0.17 27.23
N ARG A 242 3.21 0.55 27.96
CA ARG A 242 4.44 1.13 27.43
C ARG A 242 5.47 0.00 27.24
N ALA A 243 6.52 0.29 26.47
CA ALA A 243 7.57 -0.70 26.18
C ALA A 243 8.26 -1.24 27.47
N PRO A 244 8.86 -2.43 27.41
CA PRO A 244 9.72 -2.94 28.49
C PRO A 244 10.77 -1.91 28.92
N GLY A 245 11.02 -1.82 30.22
CA GLY A 245 11.99 -0.86 30.78
C GLY A 245 11.57 0.62 30.74
N PHE A 246 10.35 0.94 30.29
CA PHE A 246 9.81 2.31 30.32
C PHE A 246 9.83 2.91 31.74
N LEU A 247 10.16 4.20 31.83
CA LEU A 247 10.15 4.98 33.07
C LEU A 247 9.68 6.41 32.80
N PHE A 248 8.48 6.76 33.28
CA PHE A 248 7.89 8.06 33.02
C PHE A 248 8.67 9.18 33.72
N LYS A 249 9.07 10.21 32.96
CA LYS A 249 9.83 11.37 33.44
C LYS A 249 11.01 10.99 34.36
N ASN A 250 11.75 9.94 34.01
CA ASN A 250 12.88 9.42 34.79
C ASN A 250 12.52 9.08 36.25
N GLY A 251 11.27 8.70 36.53
CA GLY A 251 10.80 8.30 37.86
C GLY A 251 10.53 9.46 38.82
N THR A 252 10.52 10.70 38.32
CA THR A 252 10.24 11.88 39.16
C THR A 252 8.77 12.06 39.50
N GLU A 253 7.88 11.49 38.69
CA GLU A 253 6.44 11.50 38.94
C GLU A 253 6.03 10.19 39.62
N LEU A 254 5.22 10.31 40.67
CA LEU A 254 4.93 9.21 41.59
C LEU A 254 3.43 9.08 41.82
N ASN A 255 2.94 7.85 41.89
CA ASN A 255 1.53 7.55 42.17
C ASN A 255 1.12 7.88 43.62
N TYR A 256 -0.10 7.51 44.00
CA TYR A 256 -0.63 7.80 45.34
C TYR A 256 0.13 7.09 46.47
N LYS A 257 0.79 5.94 46.20
CA LYS A 257 1.66 5.23 47.15
C LYS A 257 3.12 5.70 47.14
N GLY A 258 3.47 6.65 46.28
CA GLY A 258 4.82 7.16 46.14
C GLY A 258 5.74 6.28 45.29
N GLU A 259 5.18 5.38 44.48
CA GLU A 259 5.93 4.56 43.54
C GLU A 259 6.05 5.30 42.19
N PRO A 260 7.17 5.14 41.46
CA PRO A 260 7.31 5.70 40.13
C PRO A 260 6.42 4.97 39.11
N PHE A 261 5.96 5.71 38.11
CA PHE A 261 5.33 5.12 36.93
C PHE A 261 6.41 4.51 36.02
N ALA A 262 6.59 3.19 36.13
CA ALA A 262 7.56 2.38 35.39
C ALA A 262 6.85 1.23 34.68
N SER A 263 7.51 0.55 33.72
CA SER A 263 6.94 -0.58 32.95
C SER A 263 6.30 -1.64 33.86
N PHE A 264 5.11 -2.11 33.51
CA PHE A 264 4.41 -3.19 34.24
C PHE A 264 4.58 -4.55 33.56
N SER A 265 5.31 -4.61 32.44
CA SER A 265 5.33 -5.76 31.55
C SER A 265 5.78 -7.06 32.22
N ASP A 266 6.94 -7.05 32.90
CA ASP A 266 7.51 -8.24 33.54
C ASP A 266 6.54 -8.83 34.58
N ASP A 267 6.08 -8.01 35.54
CA ASP A 267 5.16 -8.49 36.58
C ASP A 267 3.80 -8.93 36.02
N LEU A 268 3.29 -8.29 34.96
CA LEU A 268 2.06 -8.72 34.30
C LEU A 268 2.24 -10.09 33.63
N ILE A 269 3.38 -10.34 32.98
CA ILE A 269 3.70 -11.64 32.37
C ILE A 269 3.84 -12.70 33.47
N GLU A 270 4.63 -12.42 34.51
CA GLU A 270 4.85 -13.33 35.64
C GLU A 270 3.54 -13.67 36.35
N TYR A 271 2.75 -12.65 36.70
CA TYR A 271 1.48 -12.84 37.38
C TYR A 271 0.47 -13.60 36.52
N SER A 272 0.39 -13.29 35.23
CA SER A 272 -0.53 -13.98 34.32
C SER A 272 -0.17 -15.45 34.19
N PHE A 273 1.11 -15.78 34.07
CA PHE A 273 1.59 -17.15 34.05
C PHE A 273 1.28 -17.87 35.37
N ASP A 274 1.62 -17.27 36.51
CA ASP A 274 1.47 -17.89 37.83
C ASP A 274 0.00 -18.09 38.23
N ASN A 275 -0.92 -17.29 37.68
CA ASN A 275 -2.35 -17.35 37.96
C ASN A 275 -3.20 -17.90 36.79
N ASN A 276 -2.56 -18.43 35.75
CA ASN A 276 -3.22 -18.98 34.56
C ASN A 276 -4.22 -17.98 33.92
N LEU A 277 -3.84 -16.70 33.85
CA LEU A 277 -4.57 -15.67 33.12
C LEU A 277 -4.14 -15.68 31.66
N LYS A 278 -5.11 -15.51 30.75
CA LYS A 278 -4.85 -15.56 29.32
C LYS A 278 -4.97 -14.19 28.67
N TYR A 279 -3.86 -13.74 28.08
CA TYR A 279 -3.83 -12.65 27.11
C TYR A 279 -3.53 -13.19 25.71
N ASP A 280 -4.38 -12.85 24.75
CA ASP A 280 -4.32 -13.25 23.35
C ASP A 280 -3.49 -12.27 22.50
N PHE A 281 -3.43 -11.00 22.92
CA PHE A 281 -2.59 -9.99 22.29
C PHE A 281 -1.99 -8.99 23.30
N TRP A 282 -0.94 -8.29 22.89
CA TRP A 282 -0.24 -7.28 23.68
C TRP A 282 0.10 -6.06 22.83
N GLY A 283 -0.36 -4.89 23.26
CA GLY A 283 -0.15 -3.62 22.59
C GLY A 283 1.01 -2.82 23.17
N ILE A 284 1.73 -2.11 22.30
CA ILE A 284 2.70 -1.06 22.65
C ILE A 284 2.43 0.17 21.76
N SER A 285 2.87 1.36 22.16
CA SER A 285 2.88 2.56 21.32
C SER A 285 4.28 2.98 20.91
N ASP A 286 4.41 3.59 19.73
CA ASP A 286 5.61 4.32 19.32
C ASP A 286 5.26 5.50 18.41
N TYR A 287 5.90 6.65 18.69
CA TYR A 287 5.74 7.84 17.86
C TYR A 287 7.12 8.26 17.36
N VAL A 288 7.35 8.14 16.05
CA VAL A 288 8.62 8.50 15.44
C VAL A 288 8.65 10.00 15.17
N ILE A 289 9.19 10.78 16.10
CA ILE A 289 9.46 12.20 15.87
C ILE A 289 10.74 12.31 15.05
N ILE A 290 10.62 12.61 13.76
CA ILE A 290 11.74 12.52 12.81
C ILE A 290 12.92 13.44 13.19
N GLY A 291 12.68 14.55 13.87
CA GLY A 291 13.73 15.45 14.35
C GLY A 291 14.58 14.87 15.50
N ASN A 292 14.11 13.84 16.20
CA ASN A 292 14.78 13.21 17.33
C ASN A 292 15.56 11.96 16.86
N SER A 293 16.88 11.97 17.03
CA SER A 293 17.77 10.88 16.56
C SER A 293 17.49 9.55 17.24
N SER A 294 17.18 9.55 18.54
CA SER A 294 16.86 8.32 19.26
C SER A 294 15.53 7.73 18.81
N LEU A 295 14.50 8.56 18.61
CA LEU A 295 13.17 8.08 18.21
C LEU A 295 13.10 7.61 16.76
N ARG A 296 13.98 8.09 15.89
CA ARG A 296 14.08 7.65 14.49
C ARG A 296 15.07 6.52 14.25
N ASN A 297 15.83 6.09 15.26
CA ASN A 297 16.76 4.98 15.07
C ASN A 297 15.98 3.68 14.89
N MET A 298 15.90 3.20 13.64
CA MET A 298 15.13 2.03 13.25
C MET A 298 15.80 0.71 13.62
N LYS A 299 17.15 0.66 13.64
CA LYS A 299 17.91 -0.55 13.94
C LYS A 299 17.62 -1.09 15.33
N ASP A 300 17.44 -0.21 16.31
CA ASP A 300 17.26 -0.58 17.71
C ASP A 300 15.77 -0.77 18.08
N LYS A 301 14.83 -0.56 17.14
CA LYS A 301 13.39 -0.54 17.46
C LYS A 301 12.87 -1.88 17.94
N TYR A 302 13.32 -2.98 17.35
CA TYR A 302 12.88 -4.29 17.78
C TYR A 302 13.29 -4.56 19.24
N ASP A 303 14.57 -4.35 19.54
CA ASP A 303 15.13 -4.57 20.87
C ASP A 303 14.47 -3.68 21.92
N HIS A 304 14.27 -2.41 21.58
CA HIS A 304 13.69 -1.43 22.49
C HIS A 304 12.21 -1.68 22.78
N LEU A 305 11.42 -2.06 21.76
CA LEU A 305 9.97 -2.17 21.90
C LEU A 305 9.53 -3.58 22.27
N PHE A 306 10.11 -4.63 21.69
CA PHE A 306 9.50 -5.96 21.67
C PHE A 306 10.34 -7.05 22.34
N ALA A 307 11.67 -7.01 22.23
CA ALA A 307 12.53 -8.09 22.71
C ALA A 307 12.31 -8.39 24.21
N GLY A 308 12.18 -7.36 25.05
CA GLY A 308 11.90 -7.54 26.48
C GLY A 308 10.60 -8.28 26.80
N LEU A 309 9.62 -8.28 25.89
CA LEU A 309 8.41 -9.11 26.02
C LEU A 309 8.68 -10.54 25.54
N VAL A 310 9.17 -10.67 24.31
CA VAL A 310 9.28 -11.96 23.60
C VAL A 310 10.31 -12.88 24.25
N ASP A 311 11.42 -12.30 24.74
CA ASP A 311 12.52 -13.05 25.36
C ASP A 311 12.22 -13.39 26.83
N HIS A 312 11.11 -12.89 27.40
CA HIS A 312 10.74 -13.19 28.76
C HIS A 312 10.41 -14.70 28.91
N PRO A 313 11.00 -15.42 29.89
CA PRO A 313 10.90 -16.88 29.97
C PRO A 313 9.49 -17.42 30.23
N LYS A 314 8.58 -16.57 30.71
CA LYS A 314 7.16 -16.88 30.92
C LYS A 314 6.24 -16.29 29.83
N TRP A 315 6.79 -15.74 28.75
CA TRP A 315 6.01 -15.20 27.64
C TRP A 315 5.16 -16.29 26.97
N ASN A 316 3.90 -15.97 26.70
CA ASN A 316 3.03 -16.84 25.90
C ASN A 316 3.35 -16.63 24.41
N THR A 317 3.99 -17.62 23.78
CA THR A 317 4.40 -17.55 22.37
C THR A 317 3.24 -17.48 21.38
N ASN A 318 2.01 -17.78 21.79
CA ASN A 318 0.82 -17.64 20.95
C ASN A 318 0.24 -16.22 20.98
N THR A 319 0.79 -15.31 21.79
CA THR A 319 0.32 -13.94 21.91
C THR A 319 0.72 -13.11 20.69
N LYS A 320 -0.24 -12.38 20.13
CA LYS A 320 0.02 -11.40 19.07
C LYS A 320 0.50 -10.08 19.65
N ILE A 321 1.44 -9.42 18.99
CA ILE A 321 1.99 -8.13 19.41
C ILE A 321 1.60 -7.08 18.37
N ASP A 322 0.95 -6.03 18.84
CA ASP A 322 0.50 -4.92 17.99
C ASP A 322 1.17 -3.61 18.42
N LEU A 323 1.52 -2.77 17.46
CA LEU A 323 1.87 -1.37 17.71
C LEU A 323 0.58 -0.54 17.68
N MET A 324 -0.08 -0.42 18.83
CA MET A 324 -1.45 0.05 18.94
C MET A 324 -1.63 1.56 18.83
N GLU A 325 -0.56 2.32 18.90
CA GLU A 325 -0.55 3.74 18.53
C GLU A 325 0.73 4.09 17.81
N TYR A 326 0.57 4.55 16.56
CA TYR A 326 1.68 4.94 15.71
C TYR A 326 1.42 6.19 14.88
N ALA A 327 2.44 7.04 14.77
CA ALA A 327 2.57 8.04 13.71
C ALA A 327 4.04 8.44 13.50
N THR A 328 4.42 8.67 12.23
CA THR A 328 5.66 9.37 11.87
C THR A 328 5.40 10.86 11.84
N THR A 329 6.01 11.63 12.74
CA THR A 329 5.68 13.04 12.97
C THR A 329 6.89 13.95 12.86
N THR A 330 6.63 15.23 12.58
CA THR A 330 7.65 16.29 12.70
C THR A 330 7.68 16.88 14.12
N THR A 331 6.55 16.84 14.82
CA THR A 331 6.38 17.31 16.20
C THR A 331 5.12 16.70 16.81
N MET A 332 5.11 16.52 18.12
CA MET A 332 3.90 16.18 18.90
C MET A 332 3.11 17.41 19.35
N ASN A 333 3.69 18.61 19.24
CA ASN A 333 3.08 19.87 19.63
C ASN A 333 3.27 20.90 18.51
N GLY A 334 2.33 20.92 17.56
CA GLY A 334 2.31 21.89 16.47
C GLY A 334 2.18 23.32 16.98
N ALA A 335 2.79 24.28 16.28
CA ALA A 335 2.76 25.70 16.66
C ALA A 335 1.35 26.33 16.65
N ASP A 336 0.36 25.65 16.07
CA ASP A 336 -1.06 26.03 16.11
C ASP A 336 -1.82 25.45 17.34
N GLY A 337 -1.14 24.71 18.21
CA GLY A 337 -1.75 24.06 19.38
C GLY A 337 -2.67 22.89 19.04
N LYS A 338 -2.69 22.39 17.79
CA LYS A 338 -3.57 21.30 17.34
C LYS A 338 -2.92 19.91 17.41
N GLY A 339 -2.02 19.71 18.38
CA GLY A 339 -1.33 18.44 18.59
C GLY A 339 -0.29 18.12 17.51
N PHE A 340 -0.07 16.82 17.25
CA PHE A 340 0.98 16.36 16.37
C PHE A 340 0.79 16.79 14.91
N ILE A 341 1.89 16.80 14.15
CA ILE A 341 1.90 17.04 12.70
C ILE A 341 2.65 15.89 12.03
N ASN A 342 1.94 15.13 11.19
CA ASN A 342 2.52 14.04 10.40
C ASN A 342 3.65 14.55 9.51
N ASN A 343 4.68 13.72 9.31
CA ASN A 343 5.68 13.94 8.29
C ASN A 343 5.12 13.53 6.92
N ALA A 344 5.27 14.38 5.91
CA ALA A 344 4.71 14.22 4.56
C ALA A 344 5.79 14.16 3.47
N THR A 345 7.05 13.87 3.84
CA THR A 345 8.19 13.72 2.92
C THR A 345 8.64 12.27 2.79
N SER A 346 9.52 11.96 1.84
CA SER A 346 10.01 10.60 1.61
C SER A 346 10.69 9.96 2.84
N HIS A 347 11.12 10.76 3.81
CA HIS A 347 11.57 10.26 5.12
C HIS A 347 10.54 9.36 5.81
N ALA A 348 9.26 9.77 5.80
CA ALA A 348 8.20 8.99 6.45
C ALA A 348 7.96 7.67 5.72
N GLU A 349 7.99 7.69 4.39
CA GLU A 349 7.87 6.50 3.54
C GLU A 349 8.88 5.42 3.96
N ILE A 350 10.16 5.81 4.10
CA ILE A 350 11.22 4.84 4.40
C ILE A 350 11.23 4.41 5.87
N VAL A 351 10.87 5.30 6.81
CA VAL A 351 10.67 4.90 8.22
C VAL A 351 9.59 3.83 8.31
N GLU A 352 8.48 3.98 7.58
CA GLU A 352 7.39 3.02 7.59
C GLU A 352 7.74 1.71 6.88
N LEU A 353 8.53 1.74 5.80
CA LEU A 353 9.09 0.51 5.22
C LEU A 353 10.04 -0.22 6.17
N ALA A 354 10.93 0.51 6.85
CA ALA A 354 11.82 -0.08 7.85
C ALA A 354 11.04 -0.73 8.99
N PHE A 355 10.00 -0.06 9.49
CA PHE A 355 9.07 -0.64 10.47
C PHE A 355 8.35 -1.87 9.93
N SER A 356 7.90 -1.84 8.68
CA SER A 356 7.25 -2.99 8.04
C SER A 356 8.20 -4.20 7.99
N ASN A 357 9.46 -3.96 7.63
CA ASN A 357 10.46 -5.03 7.57
C ASN A 357 10.74 -5.63 8.95
N ILE A 358 10.73 -4.82 10.02
CA ILE A 358 10.86 -5.32 11.41
C ILE A 358 9.70 -6.28 11.74
N PHE A 359 8.48 -5.93 11.37
CA PHE A 359 7.30 -6.79 11.58
C PHE A 359 7.42 -8.10 10.80
N TYR A 360 7.76 -8.04 9.50
CA TYR A 360 7.86 -9.25 8.68
C TYR A 360 9.02 -10.17 9.09
N LYS A 361 10.16 -9.62 9.52
CA LYS A 361 11.30 -10.38 10.05
C LYS A 361 11.02 -11.06 11.39
N ASN A 362 9.97 -10.64 12.10
CA ASN A 362 9.62 -11.16 13.43
C ASN A 362 8.15 -11.59 13.52
N LYS A 363 7.56 -11.96 12.37
CA LYS A 363 6.17 -12.42 12.27
C LYS A 363 5.93 -13.71 13.06
N ASP A 364 6.91 -14.61 13.03
CA ASP A 364 6.99 -15.85 13.82
C ASP A 364 6.96 -15.61 15.34
N LYS A 365 7.40 -14.42 15.78
CA LYS A 365 7.37 -13.96 17.17
C LYS A 365 6.07 -13.23 17.55
N GLY A 366 5.09 -13.21 16.65
CA GLY A 366 3.74 -12.70 16.92
C GLY A 366 3.49 -11.24 16.54
N LEU A 367 4.46 -10.51 15.96
CA LEU A 367 4.22 -9.13 15.50
C LEU A 367 3.19 -9.13 14.35
N GLU A 368 2.07 -8.43 14.55
CA GLU A 368 0.88 -8.61 13.70
C GLU A 368 0.42 -7.32 13.04
N PHE A 369 0.11 -6.27 13.81
CA PHE A 369 -0.47 -5.03 13.26
C PHE A 369 0.16 -3.75 13.79
N VAL A 370 0.06 -2.70 13.00
CA VAL A 370 0.38 -1.31 13.37
C VAL A 370 -0.85 -0.43 13.20
N TYR A 371 -1.26 0.22 14.28
CA TYR A 371 -2.48 1.01 14.33
C TYR A 371 -2.12 2.48 14.13
N ARG A 372 -2.46 2.99 12.95
CA ARG A 372 -2.00 4.30 12.51
C ARG A 372 -3.03 5.40 12.81
N TRP A 373 -2.55 6.53 13.33
CA TRP A 373 -3.35 7.75 13.43
C TRP A 373 -3.44 8.48 12.08
N GLY A 374 -4.55 9.19 11.85
CA GLY A 374 -4.71 10.01 10.64
C GLY A 374 -5.34 9.31 9.42
N ASN A 375 -5.80 8.06 9.55
CA ASN A 375 -6.45 7.31 8.47
C ASN A 375 -7.93 7.69 8.22
N GLY A 376 -8.23 8.99 8.08
CA GLY A 376 -9.58 9.53 7.83
C GLY A 376 -10.17 9.13 6.47
N SER A 377 -11.49 9.23 6.31
CA SER A 377 -12.11 9.13 4.98
C SER A 377 -11.49 10.15 4.01
N GLY A 378 -11.20 9.74 2.78
CA GLY A 378 -10.52 10.57 1.77
C GLY A 378 -8.99 10.55 1.82
N THR A 379 -8.38 9.89 2.81
CA THR A 379 -6.93 9.63 2.83
C THR A 379 -6.56 8.46 1.93
N GLN A 380 -5.27 8.34 1.60
CA GLN A 380 -4.69 7.26 0.81
C GLN A 380 -3.49 6.67 1.56
N ASP A 381 -3.08 5.46 1.19
CA ASP A 381 -1.80 4.94 1.70
C ASP A 381 -0.64 5.79 1.18
N PRO A 382 0.40 6.01 2.00
CA PRO A 382 1.66 6.54 1.50
C PRO A 382 2.19 5.67 0.36
N PRO A 383 2.80 6.25 -0.70
CA PRO A 383 3.36 5.53 -1.84
C PRO A 383 4.14 4.26 -1.50
N ALA A 384 4.97 4.27 -0.44
CA ALA A 384 5.71 3.10 -0.02
C ALA A 384 4.82 1.97 0.49
N ILE A 385 3.81 2.30 1.31
CA ILE A 385 2.87 1.31 1.86
C ILE A 385 1.92 0.80 0.77
N ALA A 386 1.45 1.68 -0.12
CA ALA A 386 0.68 1.27 -1.29
C ALA A 386 1.48 0.29 -2.18
N THR A 387 2.76 0.57 -2.39
CA THR A 387 3.67 -0.29 -3.16
C THR A 387 3.88 -1.63 -2.44
N LEU A 388 4.20 -1.62 -1.15
CA LEU A 388 4.36 -2.84 -0.34
C LEU A 388 3.09 -3.70 -0.34
N ASN A 389 1.91 -3.09 -0.29
CA ASN A 389 0.63 -3.80 -0.28
C ASN A 389 0.35 -4.62 -1.55
N THR A 390 1.02 -4.32 -2.66
CA THR A 390 0.93 -5.14 -3.88
C THR A 390 1.61 -6.50 -3.73
N MET A 391 2.41 -6.70 -2.68
CA MET A 391 3.11 -7.95 -2.37
C MET A 391 2.38 -8.80 -1.32
N ASN A 392 1.22 -8.35 -0.82
CA ASN A 392 0.42 -9.10 0.15
C ASN A 392 -0.04 -10.45 -0.45
N GLY A 393 0.00 -11.50 0.36
CA GLY A 393 -0.29 -12.88 -0.03
C GLY A 393 0.89 -13.62 -0.66
N LEU A 394 1.93 -12.91 -1.10
CA LEU A 394 3.15 -13.54 -1.61
C LEU A 394 4.02 -14.04 -0.46
N THR A 395 4.68 -15.18 -0.66
CA THR A 395 5.54 -15.78 0.37
C THR A 395 6.79 -14.95 0.57
N HIS A 396 7.08 -14.53 1.80
CA HIS A 396 8.24 -13.72 2.15
C HIS A 396 9.51 -14.57 2.28
N TYR A 397 10.65 -14.03 1.84
CA TYR A 397 11.95 -14.67 1.98
C TYR A 397 12.95 -13.73 2.67
N THR A 398 13.75 -14.30 3.57
CA THR A 398 14.75 -13.59 4.35
C THR A 398 15.78 -12.92 3.45
N THR A 399 16.07 -11.65 3.74
CA THR A 399 17.12 -10.87 3.07
C THR A 399 18.48 -11.14 3.69
N GLU A 400 19.47 -11.39 2.84
CA GLU A 400 20.88 -11.31 3.15
C GLU A 400 21.48 -10.02 2.59
N GLN A 401 22.44 -9.48 3.33
CA GLN A 401 23.19 -8.31 2.91
C GLN A 401 24.68 -8.61 2.97
N SER A 402 25.42 -8.21 1.93
CA SER A 402 26.88 -8.19 1.93
C SER A 402 27.43 -6.88 1.36
N GLY A 403 28.70 -6.61 1.61
CA GLY A 403 29.32 -5.33 1.28
C GLY A 403 29.00 -4.23 2.31
N LEU A 404 29.41 -3.00 2.02
CA LEU A 404 29.23 -1.83 2.88
C LEU A 404 28.78 -0.64 2.04
N PRO A 405 27.90 0.24 2.51
CA PRO A 405 27.53 1.46 1.80
C PRO A 405 28.68 2.49 1.77
N ASN A 406 28.71 3.35 0.75
CA ASN A 406 29.70 4.42 0.56
C ASN A 406 29.51 5.44 1.67
N THR A 407 28.25 5.77 1.93
CA THR A 407 27.86 6.50 3.11
C THR A 407 27.69 5.49 4.23
N SER A 408 28.67 5.39 5.13
CA SER A 408 28.64 4.40 6.23
C SER A 408 27.44 4.49 7.17
N THR A 409 26.69 5.60 7.11
CA THR A 409 25.46 5.83 7.90
C THR A 409 24.18 5.45 7.18
N ASN A 410 24.24 5.11 5.88
CA ASN A 410 23.13 4.56 5.13
C ASN A 410 22.81 3.13 5.59
N GLU A 411 21.54 2.79 5.56
CA GLU A 411 20.97 1.56 6.08
C GLU A 411 20.07 0.98 4.99
N LEU A 412 20.62 0.08 4.20
CA LEU A 412 19.92 -0.55 3.08
C LEU A 412 19.38 -1.90 3.53
N ASP A 413 18.21 -2.26 3.02
CA ASP A 413 17.60 -3.56 3.27
C ASP A 413 16.59 -3.86 2.15
N ALA A 414 16.04 -5.08 2.16
CA ALA A 414 15.08 -5.53 1.18
C ALA A 414 13.95 -6.35 1.81
N ILE A 415 12.84 -6.44 1.09
CA ILE A 415 11.75 -7.40 1.29
C ILE A 415 11.63 -8.19 -0.01
N PHE A 416 11.92 -9.49 0.03
CA PHE A 416 11.79 -10.39 -1.12
C PHE A 416 10.54 -11.25 -0.98
N THR A 417 9.80 -11.43 -2.08
CA THR A 417 8.67 -12.35 -2.09
C THR A 417 8.59 -13.18 -3.36
N LYS A 418 7.93 -14.33 -3.24
CA LYS A 418 7.65 -15.25 -4.34
C LYS A 418 6.17 -15.61 -4.38
N ASN A 419 5.58 -15.58 -5.56
CA ASN A 419 4.35 -16.33 -5.84
C ASN A 419 4.72 -17.81 -6.07
N GLU A 420 4.33 -18.67 -5.14
CA GLU A 420 4.68 -20.09 -5.16
C GLU A 420 3.97 -20.87 -6.28
N GLU A 421 2.89 -20.32 -6.86
CA GLU A 421 2.10 -20.99 -7.90
C GLU A 421 2.59 -20.64 -9.32
N THR A 422 3.05 -19.41 -9.53
CA THR A 422 3.40 -18.87 -10.85
C THR A 422 4.89 -18.64 -11.05
N ASP A 423 5.72 -18.90 -10.03
CA ASP A 423 7.17 -18.60 -10.02
C ASP A 423 7.47 -17.14 -10.43
N GLU A 424 6.62 -16.23 -9.94
CA GLU A 424 6.81 -14.78 -10.04
C GLU A 424 7.54 -14.27 -8.79
N TYR A 425 8.48 -13.35 -8.98
CA TYR A 425 9.30 -12.83 -7.88
C TYR A 425 9.14 -11.32 -7.78
N ASP A 426 9.07 -10.81 -6.56
CA ASP A 426 9.07 -9.38 -6.28
C ASP A 426 10.20 -9.06 -5.27
N ALA A 427 10.79 -7.87 -5.40
CA ALA A 427 11.76 -7.36 -4.44
C ALA A 427 11.51 -5.87 -4.20
N LEU A 428 11.40 -5.47 -2.94
CA LEU A 428 11.31 -4.06 -2.54
C LEU A 428 12.55 -3.69 -1.73
N ILE A 429 13.43 -2.87 -2.30
CA ILE A 429 14.63 -2.37 -1.64
C ILE A 429 14.43 -0.94 -1.15
N TYR A 430 15.05 -0.58 -0.03
CA TYR A 430 15.03 0.79 0.48
C TYR A 430 16.37 1.19 1.10
N ASN A 431 16.63 2.49 1.16
CA ASN A 431 17.82 3.07 1.79
C ASN A 431 17.41 4.12 2.83
N TYR A 432 17.64 3.83 4.11
CA TYR A 432 17.37 4.73 5.23
C TYR A 432 18.65 5.39 5.75
N ASN A 433 18.52 6.49 6.48
CA ASN A 433 19.62 7.07 7.25
C ASN A 433 19.13 7.56 8.62
N SER A 434 19.51 6.86 9.68
CA SER A 434 19.13 7.20 11.05
C SER A 434 19.91 8.40 11.60
N ASN A 435 21.10 8.68 11.06
CA ASN A 435 22.04 9.66 11.60
C ASN A 435 21.67 11.10 11.19
N THR A 436 21.24 11.31 9.96
CA THR A 436 20.91 12.64 9.40
C THR A 436 19.57 12.62 8.67
N LEU A 437 18.93 13.78 8.52
CA LEU A 437 17.74 13.99 7.67
C LEU A 437 18.10 14.73 6.37
N ALA A 438 19.39 14.86 6.07
CA ALA A 438 19.87 15.34 4.79
C ALA A 438 19.87 14.18 3.80
N TYR A 439 19.54 14.46 2.54
CA TYR A 439 19.67 13.50 1.46
C TYR A 439 21.15 13.27 1.16
N MET A 440 21.54 12.01 1.06
CA MET A 440 22.88 11.52 0.79
C MET A 440 22.97 11.00 -0.64
N ASP A 441 24.20 10.92 -1.15
CA ASP A 441 24.49 10.41 -2.49
C ASP A 441 23.98 8.98 -2.70
N ASN A 442 23.78 8.62 -3.98
CA ASN A 442 23.33 7.31 -4.40
C ASN A 442 24.27 6.19 -3.93
N GLU A 443 23.71 5.10 -3.45
CA GLU A 443 24.42 3.85 -3.20
C GLU A 443 24.29 2.94 -4.42
N ALA A 444 25.40 2.35 -4.87
CA ALA A 444 25.38 1.33 -5.92
C ALA A 444 24.98 -0.02 -5.30
N VAL A 445 23.85 -0.58 -5.74
CA VAL A 445 23.24 -1.78 -5.15
C VAL A 445 23.19 -2.90 -6.18
N ASN A 446 23.65 -4.09 -5.79
CA ASN A 446 23.38 -5.33 -6.50
C ASN A 446 22.16 -5.99 -5.85
N LEU A 447 21.07 -6.09 -6.60
CA LEU A 447 19.93 -6.92 -6.25
C LEU A 447 20.14 -8.30 -6.86
N SER A 448 20.20 -9.35 -6.06
CA SER A 448 20.45 -10.70 -6.55
C SER A 448 19.61 -11.75 -5.86
N PHE A 449 19.10 -12.75 -6.58
CA PHE A 449 18.48 -13.90 -5.94
C PHE A 449 18.67 -15.18 -6.73
N THR A 450 18.68 -16.27 -5.99
CA THR A 450 18.80 -17.61 -6.52
C THR A 450 17.43 -18.19 -6.85
N THR A 451 17.34 -18.99 -7.92
CA THR A 451 16.13 -19.68 -8.36
C THR A 451 16.44 -21.13 -8.76
N ASP A 452 15.41 -21.99 -8.78
CA ASP A 452 15.51 -23.38 -9.29
C ASP A 452 15.50 -23.45 -10.82
N LEU A 453 15.47 -22.31 -11.51
CA LEU A 453 15.38 -22.23 -12.96
C LEU A 453 16.68 -22.69 -13.63
N PRO A 454 16.62 -23.34 -14.81
CA PRO A 454 17.80 -23.61 -15.62
C PRO A 454 18.56 -22.33 -15.98
N VAL A 455 19.90 -22.41 -16.04
CA VAL A 455 20.74 -21.32 -16.54
C VAL A 455 20.36 -20.96 -17.98
N GLY A 456 20.26 -19.66 -18.28
CA GLY A 456 19.86 -19.17 -19.59
C GLY A 456 18.34 -19.00 -19.76
N THR A 457 17.55 -19.28 -18.72
CA THR A 457 16.13 -18.92 -18.68
C THR A 457 15.97 -17.41 -18.71
N THR A 458 15.09 -16.89 -19.58
CA THR A 458 14.73 -15.47 -19.66
C THR A 458 13.58 -15.16 -18.72
N TYR A 459 13.70 -14.07 -17.98
CA TYR A 459 12.63 -13.42 -17.24
C TYR A 459 12.52 -11.96 -17.69
N TYR A 460 11.42 -11.30 -17.34
CA TYR A 460 11.22 -9.89 -17.59
C TYR A 460 11.07 -9.19 -16.27
N TYR A 461 11.78 -8.07 -16.10
CA TYR A 461 11.65 -7.24 -14.93
C TYR A 461 11.23 -5.82 -15.29
N ARG A 462 10.58 -5.17 -14.34
CA ARG A 462 10.37 -3.72 -14.33
C ARG A 462 10.64 -3.20 -12.94
N SER A 463 10.86 -1.90 -12.81
CA SER A 463 11.07 -1.28 -11.51
C SER A 463 10.30 0.01 -11.34
N LEU A 464 9.87 0.29 -10.11
CA LEU A 464 9.27 1.55 -9.70
C LEU A 464 10.17 2.17 -8.63
N SER A 465 10.63 3.40 -8.86
CA SER A 465 11.47 4.15 -7.91
C SER A 465 10.70 5.29 -7.28
N TYR A 466 10.94 5.54 -6.00
CA TYR A 466 10.39 6.67 -5.27
C TYR A 466 11.42 7.25 -4.32
N GLY A 467 11.65 8.56 -4.41
CA GLY A 467 12.48 9.32 -3.46
C GLY A 467 12.03 10.77 -3.31
N GLU A 468 12.96 11.65 -2.91
CA GLU A 468 12.69 13.09 -2.78
C GLU A 468 12.06 13.70 -4.04
N ASP A 469 12.60 13.35 -5.21
CA ASP A 469 12.17 13.93 -6.48
C ASP A 469 10.78 13.45 -6.93
N ASN A 470 10.22 12.42 -6.30
CA ASN A 470 8.87 11.94 -6.56
C ASN A 470 7.83 12.49 -5.56
N ASN A 471 8.27 13.04 -4.44
CA ASN A 471 7.37 13.51 -3.39
C ASN A 471 6.75 14.88 -3.74
N LYS A 472 5.41 14.93 -3.82
CA LYS A 472 4.66 16.14 -4.21
C LYS A 472 4.98 17.36 -3.33
N LEU A 473 5.05 17.20 -2.00
CA LEU A 473 5.33 18.31 -1.09
C LEU A 473 6.73 18.85 -1.31
N GLN A 474 7.71 17.97 -1.47
CA GLN A 474 9.10 18.37 -1.68
C GLN A 474 9.27 19.11 -3.01
N ASN A 475 8.70 18.60 -4.10
CA ASN A 475 8.73 19.30 -5.39
C ASN A 475 8.04 20.66 -5.33
N PHE A 476 6.85 20.72 -4.70
CA PHE A 476 6.16 21.99 -4.51
C PHE A 476 6.99 23.01 -3.75
N LEU A 477 7.65 22.60 -2.66
CA LEU A 477 8.46 23.48 -1.82
C LEU A 477 9.78 23.92 -2.48
N LYS A 478 10.36 23.12 -3.38
CA LYS A 478 11.51 23.54 -4.22
C LYS A 478 11.15 24.76 -5.06
N GLU A 479 9.94 24.77 -5.64
CA GLU A 479 9.44 25.88 -6.46
C GLU A 479 8.84 27.03 -5.62
N ASN A 480 8.34 26.74 -4.41
CA ASN A 480 7.58 27.67 -3.58
C ASN A 480 8.11 27.75 -2.12
N PRO A 481 9.40 28.05 -1.89
CA PRO A 481 10.04 27.90 -0.58
C PRO A 481 9.47 28.79 0.54
N ASN A 482 8.83 29.92 0.18
CA ASN A 482 8.31 30.90 1.14
C ASN A 482 6.85 30.66 1.58
N THR A 483 6.29 29.48 1.28
CA THR A 483 4.89 29.15 1.56
C THR A 483 4.66 28.47 2.92
N VAL A 484 5.71 28.03 3.60
CA VAL A 484 5.63 27.43 4.95
C VAL A 484 5.44 28.53 6.00
N LYS A 485 4.50 28.33 6.92
CA LYS A 485 4.22 29.25 8.03
C LYS A 485 5.41 29.30 9.01
N SER A 486 5.63 30.46 9.60
CA SER A 486 6.63 30.62 10.67
C SER A 486 6.36 29.67 11.84
N GLY A 487 7.42 29.03 12.35
CA GLY A 487 7.34 28.05 13.45
C GLY A 487 6.94 26.63 13.04
N PHE A 488 6.71 26.37 11.74
CA PHE A 488 6.41 25.03 11.23
C PHE A 488 7.62 24.39 10.54
N ASN A 489 7.69 23.07 10.60
CA ASN A 489 8.69 22.27 9.90
C ASN A 489 8.25 22.03 8.45
N ASN A 490 9.14 22.25 7.49
CA ASN A 490 8.85 22.09 6.06
C ASN A 490 8.57 20.64 5.62
N ARG A 491 8.78 19.65 6.50
CA ARG A 491 8.43 18.24 6.27
C ARG A 491 7.02 17.86 6.74
N GLY A 492 6.29 18.78 7.37
CA GLY A 492 4.98 18.47 7.95
C GLY A 492 3.85 18.43 6.92
N ASP A 493 2.70 17.89 7.32
CA ASP A 493 1.47 17.87 6.53
C ASP A 493 1.14 19.24 5.93
N ALA A 494 0.99 19.29 4.60
CA ALA A 494 0.76 20.52 3.83
C ALA A 494 -0.43 21.35 4.35
N SER A 495 -1.52 20.69 4.77
CA SER A 495 -2.72 21.35 5.30
C SER A 495 -2.46 22.08 6.63
N ARG A 496 -1.43 21.64 7.36
CA ARG A 496 -1.03 22.19 8.66
C ARG A 496 0.13 23.17 8.53
N ILE A 497 1.06 22.99 7.60
CA ILE A 497 2.30 23.79 7.54
C ILE A 497 2.25 24.97 6.58
N LEU A 498 1.43 24.91 5.52
CA LEU A 498 1.41 25.96 4.50
C LEU A 498 0.54 27.16 4.92
N THR A 499 0.82 28.32 4.34
CA THR A 499 -0.10 29.46 4.35
C THR A 499 -1.36 29.12 3.55
N GLU A 500 -2.44 29.88 3.72
CA GLU A 500 -3.69 29.65 2.97
C GLU A 500 -3.48 29.72 1.44
N ALA A 501 -2.71 30.71 0.98
CA ALA A 501 -2.31 30.84 -0.43
C ALA A 501 -1.41 29.67 -0.87
N GLY A 502 -0.46 29.26 -0.02
CA GLY A 502 0.41 28.11 -0.28
C GLY A 502 -0.36 26.80 -0.41
N LEU A 503 -1.32 26.55 0.48
CA LEU A 503 -2.16 25.34 0.45
C LEU A 503 -3.05 25.32 -0.80
N THR A 504 -3.61 26.46 -1.19
CA THR A 504 -4.39 26.58 -2.44
C THR A 504 -3.52 26.26 -3.66
N ALA A 505 -2.29 26.77 -3.71
CA ALA A 505 -1.34 26.46 -4.77
C ALA A 505 -0.92 24.97 -4.76
N TYR A 506 -0.65 24.41 -3.58
CA TYR A 506 -0.27 23.00 -3.41
C TYR A 506 -1.38 22.03 -3.88
N ASN A 507 -2.63 22.35 -3.57
CA ASN A 507 -3.76 21.51 -4.00
C ASN A 507 -3.90 21.47 -5.53
N SER A 508 -3.60 22.58 -6.21
CA SER A 508 -3.60 22.68 -7.68
C SER A 508 -2.28 22.22 -8.33
N TYR A 509 -1.23 21.98 -7.54
CA TYR A 509 0.08 21.60 -8.04
C TYR A 509 0.07 20.19 -8.63
N VAL A 510 0.51 20.07 -9.87
CA VAL A 510 0.73 18.79 -10.57
C VAL A 510 2.17 18.36 -10.30
N ASN A 511 2.34 17.20 -9.68
CA ASN A 511 3.66 16.67 -9.38
C ASN A 511 4.39 16.31 -10.68
N PRO A 512 5.58 16.87 -10.97
CA PRO A 512 6.25 16.70 -12.26
C PRO A 512 6.80 15.28 -12.49
N ASN A 513 7.10 14.55 -11.40
CA ASN A 513 7.71 13.23 -11.46
C ASN A 513 6.84 12.22 -10.68
N PRO A 514 5.69 11.80 -11.22
CA PRO A 514 4.95 10.68 -10.63
C PRO A 514 5.83 9.43 -10.58
N HIS A 515 5.63 8.59 -9.57
CA HIS A 515 6.34 7.31 -9.44
C HIS A 515 5.57 6.27 -10.27
N GLU A 516 6.18 5.83 -11.36
CA GLU A 516 5.61 4.87 -12.28
C GLU A 516 6.58 3.71 -12.50
N TYR A 517 6.07 2.57 -12.93
CA TYR A 517 6.92 1.47 -13.34
C TYR A 517 7.65 1.81 -14.65
N SER A 518 8.90 1.36 -14.75
CA SER A 518 9.60 1.29 -16.03
C SER A 518 8.91 0.31 -16.98
N GLU A 519 9.26 0.42 -18.26
CA GLU A 519 8.97 -0.63 -19.23
C GLU A 519 9.59 -1.96 -18.80
N TRP A 520 8.94 -3.05 -19.21
CA TRP A 520 9.48 -4.40 -19.02
C TRP A 520 10.76 -4.57 -19.82
N THR A 521 11.78 -5.13 -19.17
CA THR A 521 13.09 -5.41 -19.74
C THR A 521 13.46 -6.85 -19.45
N ALA A 522 14.00 -7.56 -20.44
CA ALA A 522 14.44 -8.94 -20.20
C ALA A 522 15.72 -9.00 -19.34
N VAL A 523 15.82 -10.05 -18.55
CA VAL A 523 17.01 -10.48 -17.81
C VAL A 523 17.19 -11.98 -18.00
N VAL A 524 18.43 -12.41 -18.22
CA VAL A 524 18.75 -13.83 -18.41
C VAL A 524 19.43 -14.36 -17.15
N THR A 525 18.92 -15.47 -16.64
CA THR A 525 19.50 -16.16 -15.50
C THR A 525 20.92 -16.65 -15.79
N THR A 526 21.82 -16.50 -14.83
CA THR A 526 23.23 -16.88 -14.94
C THR A 526 23.58 -18.05 -14.02
N SER A 527 24.74 -18.67 -14.24
CA SER A 527 25.20 -19.76 -13.36
C SER A 527 25.47 -19.26 -11.95
N ARG A 528 25.08 -20.06 -10.95
CA ARG A 528 25.45 -19.82 -9.56
C ARG A 528 26.97 -19.88 -9.39
N THR A 529 27.51 -19.01 -8.52
CA THR A 529 28.94 -18.96 -8.20
C THR A 529 29.32 -19.87 -7.03
N ASP A 530 28.35 -20.35 -6.26
CA ASP A 530 28.51 -21.22 -5.09
C ASP A 530 28.55 -22.73 -5.43
N GLY A 531 28.33 -23.09 -6.69
CA GLY A 531 28.29 -24.48 -7.15
C GLY A 531 26.97 -25.22 -6.86
N GLY A 532 25.94 -24.53 -6.37
CA GLY A 532 24.59 -25.07 -6.19
C GLY A 532 23.85 -25.35 -7.50
N SER A 533 22.72 -26.05 -7.42
CA SER A 533 21.80 -26.24 -8.55
C SER A 533 20.93 -25.00 -8.80
N GLY A 534 20.41 -24.86 -10.02
CA GLY A 534 19.57 -23.72 -10.43
C GLY A 534 20.39 -22.59 -11.05
N SER A 535 19.93 -21.36 -10.86
CA SER A 535 20.50 -20.17 -11.49
C SER A 535 20.29 -18.90 -10.66
N VAL A 536 20.92 -17.80 -11.08
CA VAL A 536 20.88 -16.50 -10.39
C VAL A 536 20.34 -15.41 -11.32
N ILE A 537 19.45 -14.58 -10.80
CA ILE A 537 19.12 -13.27 -11.38
C ILE A 537 19.86 -12.21 -10.56
N ALA A 538 20.62 -11.35 -11.23
CA ALA A 538 21.33 -10.24 -10.59
C ALA A 538 21.20 -8.96 -11.43
N LEU A 539 20.87 -7.85 -10.77
CA LEU A 539 20.72 -6.53 -11.37
C LEU A 539 21.51 -5.50 -10.57
N ASN A 540 22.19 -4.59 -11.27
CA ASN A 540 22.79 -3.41 -10.64
C ASN A 540 21.81 -2.23 -10.74
N THR A 541 21.64 -1.52 -9.64
CA THR A 541 20.82 -0.30 -9.54
C THR A 541 21.50 0.72 -8.63
N GLU A 542 20.91 1.90 -8.54
CA GLU A 542 21.34 2.97 -7.63
C GLU A 542 20.17 3.40 -6.75
N LEU A 543 20.45 3.63 -5.46
CA LEU A 543 19.42 3.99 -4.49
C LEU A 543 19.87 5.15 -3.57
N PRO A 544 19.33 6.36 -3.72
CA PRO A 544 19.59 7.47 -2.80
C PRO A 544 19.02 7.20 -1.41
N SER A 545 19.50 7.92 -0.39
CA SER A 545 18.88 7.87 0.94
C SER A 545 17.43 8.36 0.92
N PHE A 546 16.60 7.81 1.81
CA PHE A 546 15.17 8.08 1.90
C PHE A 546 14.42 7.81 0.59
N ALA A 547 14.83 6.75 -0.11
CA ALA A 547 14.18 6.25 -1.31
C ALA A 547 13.98 4.73 -1.25
N PHE A 548 13.03 4.25 -2.04
CA PHE A 548 12.79 2.82 -2.28
C PHE A 548 12.71 2.54 -3.77
N GLN A 549 12.95 1.28 -4.14
CA GLN A 549 12.71 0.77 -5.47
C GLN A 549 12.05 -0.61 -5.38
N LYS A 550 10.89 -0.77 -6.03
CA LYS A 550 10.24 -2.07 -6.20
C LYS A 550 10.64 -2.67 -7.55
N PHE A 551 10.93 -3.96 -7.57
CA PHE A 551 11.14 -4.78 -8.74
C PHE A 551 10.10 -5.89 -8.80
N GLU A 552 9.62 -6.16 -10.01
CA GLU A 552 8.75 -7.29 -10.32
C GLU A 552 9.42 -8.10 -11.42
N PHE A 553 9.46 -9.42 -11.26
CA PHE A 553 10.04 -10.38 -12.21
C PHE A 553 8.98 -11.38 -12.65
N ARG A 554 8.77 -11.49 -13.96
CA ARG A 554 7.72 -12.31 -14.57
C ARG A 554 8.28 -13.18 -15.69
N SER A 555 7.73 -14.38 -15.83
CA SER A 555 8.05 -15.31 -16.93
C SER A 555 7.28 -14.94 -18.20
N ASP A 556 7.62 -15.56 -19.34
CA ASP A 556 6.91 -15.41 -20.61
C ASP A 556 5.40 -15.67 -20.46
N ALA A 557 5.02 -16.65 -19.63
CA ALA A 557 3.63 -17.06 -19.43
C ALA A 557 2.74 -15.95 -18.84
N PHE A 558 3.33 -14.99 -18.12
CA PHE A 558 2.60 -13.83 -17.61
C PHE A 558 2.10 -12.92 -18.74
N PHE A 559 2.88 -12.79 -19.81
CA PHE A 559 2.59 -11.88 -20.91
C PHE A 559 1.82 -12.53 -22.04
N VAL A 560 2.19 -13.77 -22.38
CA VAL A 560 1.80 -14.41 -23.64
C VAL A 560 0.41 -15.01 -23.54
N LYS A 561 -0.51 -14.49 -24.34
CA LYS A 561 -1.87 -15.04 -24.50
C LYS A 561 -2.11 -15.46 -25.96
N PRO A 562 -2.88 -16.50 -26.25
CA PRO A 562 -3.27 -16.77 -27.64
C PRO A 562 -4.26 -15.71 -28.14
N ILE A 563 -4.13 -15.28 -29.40
CA ILE A 563 -5.24 -14.63 -30.10
C ILE A 563 -6.34 -15.68 -30.25
N ALA A 564 -7.45 -15.45 -29.57
CA ALA A 564 -8.61 -16.31 -29.62
C ALA A 564 -9.88 -15.46 -29.79
N PRO A 565 -10.93 -16.00 -30.43
CA PRO A 565 -12.21 -15.32 -30.48
C PRO A 565 -12.72 -15.12 -29.06
N THR A 566 -13.32 -13.96 -28.77
CA THR A 566 -13.79 -13.64 -27.41
C THR A 566 -14.91 -14.61 -27.05
N SER A 567 -14.73 -15.33 -25.95
CA SER A 567 -15.78 -16.11 -25.31
C SER A 567 -16.22 -15.39 -24.04
N VAL A 568 -17.53 -15.25 -23.85
CA VAL A 568 -18.08 -14.77 -22.57
C VAL A 568 -18.99 -15.86 -22.03
N VAL A 569 -18.49 -16.59 -21.05
CA VAL A 569 -19.12 -17.78 -20.46
C VAL A 569 -19.00 -17.69 -18.95
N TRP A 570 -20.08 -18.01 -18.25
CA TRP A 570 -20.14 -18.19 -16.81
C TRP A 570 -20.55 -19.62 -16.52
N THR A 571 -19.69 -20.34 -15.81
CA THR A 571 -19.88 -21.77 -15.47
C THR A 571 -19.37 -22.14 -14.08
N THR A 572 -18.68 -21.23 -13.39
CA THR A 572 -18.07 -21.48 -12.09
C THR A 572 -18.53 -20.47 -11.04
N THR A 573 -18.30 -20.79 -9.76
CA THR A 573 -18.58 -19.88 -8.64
C THR A 573 -17.82 -18.56 -8.80
N GLU A 574 -16.58 -18.61 -9.27
CA GLU A 574 -15.77 -17.41 -9.48
C GLU A 574 -16.38 -16.51 -10.56
N ASP A 575 -16.82 -17.09 -11.69
CA ASP A 575 -17.48 -16.34 -12.76
C ASP A 575 -18.72 -15.59 -12.24
N PHE A 576 -19.54 -16.26 -11.41
CA PHE A 576 -20.80 -15.72 -10.91
C PHE A 576 -20.66 -14.82 -9.67
N SER A 577 -19.53 -14.88 -8.96
CA SER A 577 -19.28 -14.10 -7.74
C SER A 577 -19.47 -12.58 -7.86
N PRO A 578 -19.26 -11.93 -9.02
CA PRO A 578 -19.51 -10.49 -9.16
C PRO A 578 -20.98 -10.09 -9.26
N TRP A 579 -21.91 -11.04 -9.35
CA TRP A 579 -23.34 -10.73 -9.36
C TRP A 579 -23.81 -10.22 -7.99
N ALA A 580 -24.56 -9.12 -7.97
CA ALA A 580 -25.06 -8.52 -6.75
C ALA A 580 -26.52 -8.08 -6.87
N ALA A 581 -27.22 -8.02 -5.75
CA ALA A 581 -28.53 -7.39 -5.66
C ALA A 581 -28.37 -5.87 -5.79
N VAL A 582 -29.10 -5.25 -6.72
CA VAL A 582 -29.10 -3.78 -6.91
C VAL A 582 -30.41 -3.13 -6.45
N THR A 583 -31.42 -3.94 -6.12
CA THR A 583 -32.62 -3.51 -5.39
C THR A 583 -33.00 -4.54 -4.33
N SER A 584 -33.78 -4.12 -3.33
CA SER A 584 -34.32 -5.03 -2.32
C SER A 584 -35.30 -6.04 -2.92
N GLY A 585 -35.42 -7.20 -2.26
CA GLY A 585 -36.36 -8.27 -2.66
C GLY A 585 -35.75 -9.38 -3.51
N VAL A 586 -34.44 -9.36 -3.75
CA VAL A 586 -33.68 -10.49 -4.29
C VAL A 586 -32.44 -10.74 -3.44
N VAL A 587 -32.17 -12.01 -3.16
CA VAL A 587 -30.91 -12.49 -2.59
C VAL A 587 -30.14 -13.18 -3.72
N VAL A 588 -28.89 -12.77 -3.92
CA VAL A 588 -27.97 -13.33 -4.91
C VAL A 588 -26.97 -14.22 -4.20
N ASN A 589 -26.80 -15.45 -4.68
CA ASN A 589 -25.80 -16.40 -4.20
C ASN A 589 -25.09 -17.04 -5.41
N ALA A 590 -23.76 -17.17 -5.34
CA ALA A 590 -22.88 -17.72 -6.38
C ALA A 590 -22.19 -19.05 -5.98
N ASP A 591 -22.76 -19.84 -5.07
CA ASP A 591 -22.14 -21.07 -4.56
C ASP A 591 -22.34 -22.28 -5.50
N ASN A 592 -21.42 -23.26 -5.42
CA ASN A 592 -21.46 -24.54 -6.14
C ASN A 592 -21.58 -24.41 -7.66
N ASP A 593 -20.80 -23.49 -8.24
CA ASP A 593 -20.75 -23.25 -9.69
C ASP A 593 -22.07 -22.76 -10.31
N LYS A 594 -22.92 -22.09 -9.51
CA LYS A 594 -24.25 -21.65 -9.94
C LYS A 594 -24.58 -20.25 -9.44
N LEU A 595 -25.43 -19.55 -10.19
CA LEU A 595 -26.06 -18.32 -9.76
C LEU A 595 -27.51 -18.57 -9.31
N SER A 596 -27.81 -18.28 -8.05
CA SER A 596 -29.15 -18.38 -7.46
C SER A 596 -29.70 -16.99 -7.15
N LEU A 597 -30.86 -16.67 -7.74
CA LEU A 597 -31.60 -15.43 -7.51
C LEU A 597 -32.90 -15.76 -6.79
N SER A 598 -32.94 -15.56 -5.47
CA SER A 598 -34.10 -15.88 -4.63
C SER A 598 -34.93 -14.64 -4.36
N PHE A 599 -36.21 -14.67 -4.73
CA PHE A 599 -37.10 -13.51 -4.70
C PHE A 599 -38.03 -13.51 -3.48
N SER A 600 -38.39 -12.32 -3.00
CA SER A 600 -39.29 -12.08 -1.86
C SER A 600 -40.46 -11.15 -2.21
N ASP A 601 -41.58 -11.30 -1.50
CA ASP A 601 -42.83 -10.59 -1.79
C ASP A 601 -42.75 -9.11 -1.35
N GLY A 602 -43.63 -8.28 -1.91
CA GLY A 602 -43.72 -6.85 -1.57
C GLY A 602 -42.80 -5.92 -2.35
N PHE A 603 -42.02 -6.44 -3.31
CA PHE A 603 -41.11 -5.65 -4.14
C PHE A 603 -41.56 -5.62 -5.61
N ALA A 604 -41.65 -4.43 -6.20
CA ALA A 604 -42.19 -4.28 -7.55
C ALA A 604 -41.27 -4.89 -8.64
N PHE A 605 -39.97 -4.64 -8.54
CA PHE A 605 -38.94 -5.16 -9.45
C PHE A 605 -37.63 -5.44 -8.67
N PRO A 606 -37.54 -6.56 -7.94
CA PRO A 606 -36.27 -7.02 -7.39
C PRO A 606 -35.27 -7.35 -8.51
N MET A 607 -34.06 -6.78 -8.45
CA MET A 607 -33.06 -6.79 -9.52
C MET A 607 -31.69 -7.25 -9.04
N SER A 608 -31.06 -8.09 -9.86
CA SER A 608 -29.67 -8.48 -9.74
C SER A 608 -28.89 -7.98 -10.96
N ALA A 609 -27.64 -7.60 -10.77
CA ALA A 609 -26.76 -7.11 -11.81
C ALA A 609 -25.36 -7.70 -11.69
N ILE A 610 -24.69 -7.84 -12.82
CA ILE A 610 -23.23 -7.93 -12.93
C ILE A 610 -22.73 -6.66 -13.61
N THR A 611 -21.66 -6.07 -13.06
CA THR A 611 -21.05 -4.83 -13.54
C THR A 611 -19.58 -5.06 -13.91
N GLY A 612 -18.93 -4.05 -14.49
CA GLY A 612 -17.53 -4.18 -14.93
C GLY A 612 -17.34 -5.06 -16.16
N LEU A 613 -18.42 -5.34 -16.89
CA LEU A 613 -18.36 -6.09 -18.15
C LEU A 613 -17.63 -5.26 -19.23
N ASN A 614 -17.04 -5.97 -20.19
CA ASN A 614 -16.46 -5.38 -21.39
C ASN A 614 -16.83 -6.22 -22.61
N ILE A 615 -18.14 -6.31 -22.90
CA ILE A 615 -18.66 -7.15 -23.98
C ILE A 615 -19.01 -6.26 -25.17
N ASN A 616 -18.35 -6.45 -26.31
CA ASN A 616 -18.80 -5.80 -27.55
C ASN A 616 -20.08 -6.48 -28.05
N SER A 617 -21.22 -5.79 -27.92
CA SER A 617 -22.53 -6.31 -28.31
C SER A 617 -22.64 -6.72 -29.78
N GLU A 618 -21.81 -6.13 -30.65
CA GLU A 618 -21.79 -6.42 -32.09
C GLU A 618 -21.24 -7.82 -32.41
N LEU A 619 -20.54 -8.46 -31.48
CA LEU A 619 -19.97 -9.80 -31.68
C LEU A 619 -20.94 -10.93 -31.34
N PHE A 620 -21.94 -10.68 -30.49
CA PHE A 620 -22.76 -11.71 -29.88
C PHE A 620 -24.24 -11.57 -30.25
N GLY A 621 -24.80 -12.64 -30.82
CA GLY A 621 -26.19 -12.67 -31.28
C GLY A 621 -27.16 -13.35 -30.34
N THR A 622 -26.68 -14.19 -29.42
CA THR A 622 -27.53 -15.00 -28.55
C THR A 622 -26.94 -15.07 -27.15
N LEU A 623 -27.78 -14.97 -26.12
CA LEU A 623 -27.45 -15.36 -24.76
C LEU A 623 -28.08 -16.72 -24.50
N ARG A 624 -27.26 -17.76 -24.35
CA ARG A 624 -27.68 -19.10 -23.96
C ARG A 624 -27.58 -19.24 -22.44
N MET A 625 -28.63 -19.72 -21.81
CA MET A 625 -28.63 -20.00 -20.37
C MET A 625 -29.13 -21.42 -20.11
N VAL A 626 -28.48 -22.15 -19.21
CA VAL A 626 -29.04 -23.35 -18.59
C VAL A 626 -29.62 -22.94 -17.25
N VAL A 627 -30.94 -22.96 -17.14
CA VAL A 627 -31.68 -22.28 -16.07
C VAL A 627 -32.88 -23.10 -15.61
N ARG A 628 -33.13 -23.09 -14.30
CA ARG A 628 -34.29 -23.65 -13.63
C ARG A 628 -35.08 -22.54 -12.96
N ASN A 629 -36.39 -22.52 -13.15
CA ASN A 629 -37.28 -21.52 -12.58
C ASN A 629 -38.33 -22.15 -11.67
N SER A 630 -38.27 -21.80 -10.38
CA SER A 630 -39.24 -22.23 -9.35
C SER A 630 -40.16 -21.08 -8.88
N THR A 631 -40.12 -19.92 -9.54
CA THR A 631 -40.99 -18.77 -9.23
C THR A 631 -42.42 -18.99 -9.72
N GLU A 632 -43.38 -18.18 -9.26
CA GLU A 632 -44.78 -18.36 -9.66
C GLU A 632 -45.11 -17.86 -11.08
N LYS A 633 -44.14 -17.31 -11.81
CA LYS A 633 -44.31 -16.79 -13.18
C LYS A 633 -43.25 -17.31 -14.13
N SER A 634 -43.62 -17.46 -15.39
CA SER A 634 -42.69 -17.88 -16.45
C SER A 634 -41.97 -16.72 -17.15
N ASN A 635 -42.40 -15.46 -16.95
CA ASN A 635 -41.74 -14.32 -17.59
C ASN A 635 -40.52 -13.86 -16.78
N VAL A 636 -39.35 -13.72 -17.38
CA VAL A 636 -38.15 -13.12 -16.75
C VAL A 636 -37.72 -11.89 -17.57
N GLN A 637 -37.14 -10.88 -16.92
CA GLN A 637 -36.79 -9.62 -17.55
C GLN A 637 -35.29 -9.38 -17.47
N MET A 638 -34.74 -8.82 -18.55
CA MET A 638 -33.31 -8.56 -18.69
C MET A 638 -33.05 -7.15 -19.19
N ALA A 639 -31.97 -6.52 -18.73
CA ALA A 639 -31.54 -5.21 -19.20
C ALA A 639 -30.01 -5.15 -19.35
N ALA A 640 -29.55 -4.57 -20.44
CA ALA A 640 -28.14 -4.25 -20.67
C ALA A 640 -27.95 -2.72 -20.55
N ASN A 641 -26.82 -2.28 -20.00
CA ASN A 641 -26.43 -0.86 -19.91
C ASN A 641 -27.50 0.06 -19.28
N VAL A 642 -28.24 -0.45 -18.30
CA VAL A 642 -29.15 0.36 -17.47
C VAL A 642 -28.52 0.48 -16.09
N PRO A 643 -28.03 1.63 -15.63
CA PRO A 643 -27.24 1.71 -14.39
C PRO A 643 -28.01 1.32 -13.12
N GLY A 644 -27.40 0.48 -12.27
CA GLY A 644 -27.82 0.22 -10.89
C GLY A 644 -29.30 -0.17 -10.74
N SER A 645 -30.05 0.54 -9.89
CA SER A 645 -31.48 0.29 -9.67
C SER A 645 -32.41 0.83 -10.78
N GLY A 646 -31.84 1.34 -11.89
CA GLY A 646 -32.60 1.91 -13.00
C GLY A 646 -33.49 0.89 -13.71
N PHE A 647 -34.69 1.31 -14.08
CA PHE A 647 -35.64 0.52 -14.87
C PHE A 647 -35.71 1.04 -16.31
N SER A 648 -35.86 0.13 -17.28
CA SER A 648 -36.02 0.50 -18.69
C SER A 648 -37.27 -0.11 -19.33
N ALA A 649 -38.03 0.72 -20.05
CA ALA A 649 -39.16 0.25 -20.85
C ALA A 649 -38.70 -0.68 -21.98
N SER A 650 -37.47 -0.49 -22.50
CA SER A 650 -36.86 -1.27 -23.59
C SER A 650 -36.21 -2.58 -23.13
N ARG A 651 -36.42 -3.00 -21.88
CA ARG A 651 -35.95 -4.29 -21.35
C ARG A 651 -36.41 -5.47 -22.21
N LYS A 652 -35.61 -6.54 -22.25
CA LYS A 652 -36.01 -7.79 -22.90
C LYS A 652 -36.88 -8.59 -21.94
N LYS A 653 -38.01 -9.11 -22.43
CA LYS A 653 -38.86 -10.04 -21.68
C LYS A 653 -38.71 -11.40 -22.34
N ILE A 654 -38.34 -12.40 -21.54
CA ILE A 654 -38.14 -13.77 -21.99
C ILE A 654 -39.07 -14.71 -21.22
N THR A 655 -39.29 -15.90 -21.76
CA THR A 655 -40.09 -16.94 -21.10
C THR A 655 -39.18 -18.07 -20.66
N ILE A 656 -39.16 -18.35 -19.36
CA ILE A 656 -38.53 -19.51 -18.74
C ILE A 656 -39.64 -20.30 -18.03
N PRO A 657 -39.99 -21.51 -18.50
CA PRO A 657 -41.02 -22.35 -17.88
C PRO A 657 -40.83 -22.46 -16.37
N ASN A 658 -41.89 -22.25 -15.59
CA ASN A 658 -41.87 -22.35 -14.13
C ASN A 658 -42.26 -23.75 -13.64
N ASP A 659 -41.74 -24.77 -14.33
CA ASP A 659 -42.00 -26.18 -14.07
C ASP A 659 -40.93 -26.82 -13.16
N ASN A 660 -40.00 -26.01 -12.63
CA ASN A 660 -38.89 -26.44 -11.79
C ASN A 660 -37.96 -27.48 -12.46
N GLU A 661 -37.93 -27.53 -13.79
CA GLU A 661 -37.00 -28.35 -14.57
C GLU A 661 -35.86 -27.49 -15.14
N TRP A 662 -34.70 -28.11 -15.38
CA TRP A 662 -33.59 -27.44 -16.07
C TRP A 662 -33.92 -27.27 -17.55
N ARG A 663 -33.80 -26.04 -18.05
CA ARG A 663 -34.06 -25.67 -19.44
C ARG A 663 -32.86 -24.96 -20.04
N THR A 664 -32.55 -25.27 -21.30
CA THR A 664 -31.68 -24.42 -22.11
C THR A 664 -32.52 -23.36 -22.80
N ILE A 665 -32.26 -22.09 -22.52
CA ILE A 665 -32.96 -20.95 -23.08
C ILE A 665 -31.99 -20.14 -23.93
N ASP A 666 -32.30 -20.01 -25.21
CA ASP A 666 -31.59 -19.11 -26.12
C ASP A 666 -32.37 -17.81 -26.25
N VAL A 667 -31.74 -16.73 -25.80
CA VAL A 667 -32.26 -15.38 -25.91
C VAL A 667 -31.57 -14.74 -27.09
N ASP A 668 -32.30 -14.56 -28.20
CA ASP A 668 -31.86 -13.70 -29.30
C ASP A 668 -31.53 -12.32 -28.72
N LEU A 669 -30.38 -11.75 -29.03
CA LEU A 669 -29.96 -10.41 -28.61
C LEU A 669 -30.03 -9.41 -29.76
N THR A 670 -30.19 -9.90 -30.99
CA THR A 670 -30.30 -9.06 -32.17
C THR A 670 -31.52 -8.16 -32.07
N ASN A 671 -31.41 -6.95 -32.66
CA ASN A 671 -32.47 -5.94 -32.68
C ASN A 671 -32.99 -5.51 -31.28
N TRP A 672 -32.23 -5.74 -30.21
CA TRP A 672 -32.55 -5.25 -28.89
C TRP A 672 -31.90 -3.89 -28.65
N ALA A 673 -32.70 -2.83 -28.49
CA ALA A 673 -32.19 -1.45 -28.36
C ALA A 673 -31.20 -1.22 -27.20
N LEU A 674 -31.21 -2.06 -26.16
CA LEU A 674 -30.25 -1.96 -25.05
C LEU A 674 -28.96 -2.78 -25.30
N TRP A 675 -28.95 -3.66 -26.29
CA TRP A 675 -27.79 -4.46 -26.68
C TRP A 675 -27.00 -3.73 -27.77
N THR A 676 -26.32 -2.65 -27.38
CA THR A 676 -25.59 -1.79 -28.31
C THR A 676 -24.32 -1.23 -27.68
N GLY A 677 -23.27 -1.09 -28.48
CA GLY A 677 -21.94 -0.67 -28.03
C GLY A 677 -21.29 -1.68 -27.08
N THR A 678 -20.46 -1.18 -26.17
CA THR A 678 -19.86 -1.99 -25.10
C THR A 678 -20.86 -2.17 -23.96
N ILE A 679 -21.15 -3.41 -23.60
CA ILE A 679 -21.98 -3.75 -22.44
C ILE A 679 -21.09 -3.76 -21.20
N THR A 680 -21.41 -2.86 -20.26
CA THR A 680 -20.71 -2.68 -18.99
C THR A 680 -21.50 -3.16 -17.78
N GLU A 681 -22.82 -3.29 -17.93
CA GLU A 681 -23.72 -3.84 -16.92
C GLU A 681 -24.80 -4.71 -17.58
N PHE A 682 -25.11 -5.85 -16.96
CA PHE A 682 -26.18 -6.74 -17.37
C PHE A 682 -27.04 -7.15 -16.16
N LYS A 683 -28.36 -7.14 -16.33
CA LYS A 683 -29.35 -7.35 -15.26
C LYS A 683 -30.34 -8.45 -15.56
N ILE A 684 -30.72 -9.16 -14.49
CA ILE A 684 -31.86 -10.09 -14.46
C ILE A 684 -32.79 -9.68 -13.31
N TYR A 685 -34.08 -9.57 -13.62
CA TYR A 685 -35.10 -9.16 -12.66
C TYR A 685 -36.48 -9.66 -13.02
N ASN A 686 -37.35 -9.72 -12.03
CA ASN A 686 -38.73 -10.15 -12.23
C ASN A 686 -39.66 -9.56 -11.17
N SER A 687 -40.94 -9.41 -11.49
CA SER A 687 -41.96 -9.03 -10.52
C SER A 687 -42.69 -10.29 -10.07
N VAL A 688 -42.13 -10.96 -9.08
CA VAL A 688 -42.64 -12.22 -8.50
C VAL A 688 -42.73 -12.12 -6.99
N LYS A 689 -43.60 -12.92 -6.39
CA LYS A 689 -43.78 -12.97 -4.94
C LYS A 689 -42.69 -13.80 -4.27
N THR A 690 -42.39 -14.99 -4.80
CA THR A 690 -41.46 -15.92 -4.15
C THR A 690 -40.82 -16.87 -5.15
N GLY A 691 -39.80 -17.60 -4.73
CA GLY A 691 -39.15 -18.66 -5.51
C GLY A 691 -37.79 -18.21 -6.06
N THR A 692 -37.16 -19.09 -6.83
CA THR A 692 -35.76 -18.93 -7.21
C THR A 692 -35.57 -19.14 -8.72
N LEU A 693 -34.75 -18.29 -9.33
CA LEU A 693 -34.10 -18.60 -10.61
C LEU A 693 -32.70 -19.12 -10.31
N GLU A 694 -32.43 -20.36 -10.71
CA GLU A 694 -31.11 -20.97 -10.60
C GLU A 694 -30.52 -21.11 -11.99
N ILE A 695 -29.32 -20.59 -12.18
CA ILE A 695 -28.61 -20.58 -13.45
C ILE A 695 -27.33 -21.39 -13.29
N ASP A 696 -27.24 -22.46 -14.07
CA ASP A 696 -26.11 -23.40 -14.11
C ASP A 696 -25.02 -22.91 -15.04
N SER A 697 -25.40 -22.28 -16.15
CA SER A 697 -24.45 -21.62 -17.05
C SER A 697 -25.09 -20.49 -17.83
N MET A 698 -24.27 -19.51 -18.22
CA MET A 698 -24.61 -18.43 -19.14
C MET A 698 -23.51 -18.31 -20.19
N ALA A 699 -23.87 -18.15 -21.46
CA ALA A 699 -22.90 -17.94 -22.52
C ALA A 699 -23.43 -16.95 -23.55
N PHE A 700 -22.67 -15.90 -23.85
CA PHE A 700 -22.91 -15.08 -25.04
C PHE A 700 -22.33 -15.79 -26.25
N ILE A 701 -23.21 -16.25 -27.13
CA ILE A 701 -22.88 -16.97 -28.35
C ILE A 701 -22.65 -15.94 -29.47
N PRO A 702 -21.53 -16.04 -30.20
CA PRO A 702 -21.22 -15.16 -31.32
C PRO A 702 -22.32 -15.15 -32.40
N LEU A 703 -22.42 -14.06 -33.17
CA LEU A 703 -23.31 -14.02 -34.34
C LEU A 703 -22.92 -15.12 -35.34
N GLU A 704 -23.91 -15.80 -35.94
CA GLU A 704 -23.65 -16.77 -37.01
C GLU A 704 -22.93 -16.14 -38.23
N THR A 705 -23.07 -14.83 -38.40
CA THR A 705 -22.41 -14.04 -39.45
C THR A 705 -21.06 -13.47 -39.03
N ALA A 706 -20.58 -13.73 -37.81
CA ALA A 706 -19.29 -13.23 -37.36
C ALA A 706 -18.17 -13.95 -38.14
N SER A 707 -17.60 -13.25 -39.14
CA SER A 707 -16.42 -13.72 -39.84
C SER A 707 -15.26 -13.90 -38.84
N THR A 708 -14.63 -15.07 -38.87
CA THR A 708 -13.37 -15.32 -38.16
C THR A 708 -12.21 -15.09 -39.10
N TYR A 709 -11.17 -14.40 -38.64
CA TYR A 709 -9.94 -14.15 -39.38
C TYR A 709 -8.73 -14.74 -38.66
N ASN A 710 -7.76 -15.19 -39.45
CA ASN A 710 -6.47 -15.68 -38.97
C ASN A 710 -5.53 -14.51 -38.73
N ILE A 711 -4.95 -14.45 -37.54
CA ILE A 711 -3.92 -13.48 -37.19
C ILE A 711 -2.62 -14.24 -36.98
N THR A 712 -1.68 -14.02 -37.89
CA THR A 712 -0.33 -14.58 -37.81
C THR A 712 0.60 -13.53 -37.23
N LEU A 713 1.11 -13.79 -36.04
CA LEU A 713 2.13 -12.98 -35.40
C LEU A 713 3.50 -13.66 -35.55
N THR A 714 4.47 -12.90 -36.02
CA THR A 714 5.88 -13.33 -36.12
C THR A 714 6.80 -12.25 -35.57
N GLN A 715 8.06 -12.59 -35.35
CA GLN A 715 9.06 -11.62 -34.95
C GLN A 715 10.39 -11.83 -35.68
N GLU A 716 11.10 -10.74 -35.89
CA GLU A 716 12.48 -10.69 -36.37
C GLU A 716 13.35 -10.03 -35.28
N GLY A 717 14.53 -10.60 -35.02
CA GLY A 717 15.34 -10.23 -33.86
C GLY A 717 14.91 -10.98 -32.59
N ASN A 718 15.33 -10.50 -31.41
CA ASN A 718 15.00 -11.13 -30.14
C ASN A 718 14.12 -10.23 -29.26
N GLY A 719 12.98 -10.78 -28.87
CA GLY A 719 12.00 -10.18 -27.98
C GLY A 719 10.86 -11.15 -27.71
N LEU A 720 9.83 -10.66 -27.03
CA LEU A 720 8.60 -11.36 -26.69
C LEU A 720 7.39 -10.57 -27.18
N LEU A 721 6.41 -11.27 -27.72
CA LEU A 721 5.10 -10.71 -28.04
C LEU A 721 4.11 -11.13 -26.97
N ASN A 722 3.29 -10.20 -26.49
CA ASN A 722 2.22 -10.52 -25.52
C ASN A 722 1.10 -11.39 -26.11
N TYR A 723 1.12 -11.64 -27.42
CA TYR A 723 0.20 -12.56 -28.07
C TYR A 723 0.90 -13.59 -28.97
N THR A 724 0.35 -14.80 -29.03
CA THR A 724 0.65 -15.77 -30.11
C THR A 724 -0.40 -15.71 -31.20
N SER A 725 -0.04 -16.19 -32.40
CA SER A 725 -0.96 -16.39 -33.52
C SER A 725 -2.22 -17.15 -33.13
N GLY A 726 -3.31 -16.89 -33.83
CA GLY A 726 -4.58 -17.58 -33.65
C GLY A 726 -5.69 -16.97 -34.48
N THR A 727 -6.92 -16.99 -33.98
CA THR A 727 -8.09 -16.49 -34.71
C THR A 727 -8.89 -15.50 -33.89
N ALA A 728 -9.55 -14.58 -34.57
CA ALA A 728 -10.38 -13.55 -33.94
C ALA A 728 -11.61 -13.27 -34.80
N PHE A 729 -12.70 -12.81 -34.17
CA PHE A 729 -13.86 -12.30 -34.91
C PHE A 729 -13.54 -10.95 -35.57
N SER A 730 -14.21 -10.67 -36.68
CA SER A 730 -14.25 -9.34 -37.28
C SER A 730 -14.73 -8.31 -36.24
N GLY A 731 -14.06 -7.16 -36.16
CA GLY A 731 -14.32 -6.09 -35.21
C GLY A 731 -13.68 -6.26 -33.83
N GLN A 732 -12.98 -7.38 -33.57
CA GLN A 732 -12.27 -7.55 -32.30
C GLN A 732 -11.03 -6.67 -32.21
N GLU A 733 -10.74 -6.19 -31.00
CA GLU A 733 -9.59 -5.35 -30.73
C GLU A 733 -8.59 -6.04 -29.80
N PHE A 734 -7.30 -5.93 -30.13
CA PHE A 734 -6.18 -6.43 -29.33
C PHE A 734 -5.15 -5.33 -29.14
N SER A 735 -4.59 -5.20 -27.93
CA SER A 735 -3.45 -4.30 -27.68
C SER A 735 -2.15 -5.11 -27.75
N LEU A 736 -1.51 -5.11 -28.92
CA LEU A 736 -0.27 -5.85 -29.17
C LEU A 736 0.91 -5.11 -28.52
N SER A 737 1.75 -5.84 -27.81
CA SER A 737 2.96 -5.32 -27.17
C SER A 737 4.15 -6.19 -27.49
N ALA A 738 5.30 -5.54 -27.73
CA ALA A 738 6.57 -6.16 -28.02
C ALA A 738 7.59 -5.79 -26.94
N ILE A 739 8.10 -6.78 -26.20
CA ILE A 739 9.07 -6.59 -25.12
C ILE A 739 10.44 -7.03 -25.65
N ALA A 740 11.38 -6.09 -25.75
CA ALA A 740 12.70 -6.41 -26.31
C ALA A 740 13.54 -7.23 -25.33
N ASN A 741 14.27 -8.23 -25.85
CA ASN A 741 15.23 -8.97 -25.03
C ASN A 741 16.49 -8.13 -24.76
N GLU A 742 17.31 -8.57 -23.81
CA GLU A 742 18.54 -7.87 -23.43
C GLU A 742 19.45 -7.62 -24.66
N GLY A 743 19.88 -6.36 -24.83
CA GLY A 743 20.70 -5.94 -25.98
C GLY A 743 19.90 -5.67 -27.26
N TRP A 744 18.57 -5.73 -27.23
CA TRP A 744 17.67 -5.40 -28.34
C TRP A 744 16.78 -4.20 -28.00
N GLU A 745 16.21 -3.59 -29.02
CA GLU A 745 15.16 -2.59 -28.93
C GLU A 745 14.08 -2.90 -29.96
N PHE A 746 12.82 -2.64 -29.61
CA PHE A 746 11.72 -2.73 -30.55
C PHE A 746 11.83 -1.56 -31.55
N GLN A 747 11.85 -1.88 -32.85
CA GLN A 747 11.92 -0.88 -33.92
C GLN A 747 10.53 -0.54 -34.45
N SER A 748 9.76 -1.55 -34.87
CA SER A 748 8.45 -1.36 -35.49
C SER A 748 7.67 -2.67 -35.68
N TRP A 749 6.37 -2.54 -35.89
CA TRP A 749 5.51 -3.56 -36.49
C TRP A 749 5.53 -3.40 -38.01
N THR A 750 5.59 -4.53 -38.73
CA THR A 750 5.63 -4.62 -40.19
C THR A 750 4.72 -5.73 -40.71
N GLY A 751 4.59 -5.87 -42.03
CA GLY A 751 3.69 -6.84 -42.67
C GLY A 751 2.43 -6.15 -43.17
N ASP A 752 1.27 -6.66 -42.79
CA ASP A 752 -0.03 -6.07 -43.14
C ASP A 752 -0.35 -4.79 -42.34
N ILE A 753 0.41 -4.53 -41.27
CA ILE A 753 0.43 -3.24 -40.56
C ILE A 753 1.82 -2.63 -40.59
N ILE A 754 1.91 -1.30 -40.49
CA ILE A 754 3.17 -0.57 -40.30
C ILE A 754 2.95 0.46 -39.18
N SER A 755 3.60 0.26 -38.04
CA SER A 755 3.54 1.19 -36.91
C SER A 755 4.81 1.11 -36.07
N THR A 756 5.19 2.22 -35.46
CA THR A 756 6.24 2.28 -34.42
C THR A 756 5.65 2.30 -33.01
N ASP A 757 4.33 2.33 -32.89
CA ASP A 757 3.64 2.39 -31.61
C ASP A 757 3.75 1.05 -30.89
N ASN A 758 4.07 1.11 -29.59
CA ASN A 758 4.15 -0.04 -28.72
C ASN A 758 3.72 0.39 -27.31
N PRO A 759 2.53 0.00 -26.83
CA PRO A 759 1.60 -0.95 -27.46
C PRO A 759 0.90 -0.42 -28.73
N PHE A 760 0.53 -1.33 -29.64
CA PHE A 760 -0.27 -1.06 -30.84
C PHE A 760 -1.68 -1.64 -30.70
N ASN A 761 -2.71 -0.81 -30.89
CA ASN A 761 -4.09 -1.26 -30.87
C ASN A 761 -4.52 -1.77 -32.26
N LEU A 762 -4.71 -3.08 -32.36
CA LEU A 762 -5.15 -3.79 -33.56
C LEU A 762 -6.66 -3.96 -33.56
N THR A 763 -7.34 -3.55 -34.63
CA THR A 763 -8.73 -3.95 -34.93
C THR A 763 -8.74 -4.99 -36.05
N VAL A 764 -9.32 -6.15 -35.81
CA VAL A 764 -9.33 -7.28 -36.76
C VAL A 764 -10.48 -7.12 -37.76
N ASN A 765 -10.18 -6.97 -39.05
CA ASN A 765 -11.19 -6.84 -40.11
C ASN A 765 -10.92 -7.73 -41.35
N SER A 766 -9.78 -8.42 -41.37
CA SER A 766 -9.36 -9.38 -42.38
C SER A 766 -8.36 -10.36 -41.76
N ASP A 767 -7.92 -11.36 -42.53
CA ASP A 767 -6.69 -12.09 -42.19
C ASP A 767 -5.52 -11.12 -42.15
N LEU A 768 -4.62 -11.28 -41.18
CA LEU A 768 -3.47 -10.38 -40.98
C LEU A 768 -2.19 -11.15 -40.67
N ASN A 769 -1.09 -10.74 -41.29
CA ASN A 769 0.27 -11.19 -41.04
C ASN A 769 1.09 -10.02 -40.51
N ILE A 770 1.34 -10.04 -39.21
CA ILE A 770 2.01 -8.96 -38.48
C ILE A 770 3.35 -9.49 -37.99
N LYS A 771 4.41 -8.69 -38.19
CA LYS A 771 5.77 -9.00 -37.77
C LYS A 771 6.34 -7.89 -36.90
N ALA A 772 6.69 -8.20 -35.66
CA ALA A 772 7.51 -7.31 -34.83
C ALA A 772 8.97 -7.35 -35.28
N VAL A 773 9.61 -6.20 -35.41
CA VAL A 773 11.03 -6.08 -35.75
C VAL A 773 11.77 -5.53 -34.54
N PHE A 774 12.67 -6.34 -34.00
CA PHE A 774 13.64 -5.94 -32.98
C PHE A 774 15.01 -5.76 -33.63
N ILE A 775 15.71 -4.70 -33.26
CA ILE A 775 17.08 -4.43 -33.70
C ILE A 775 18.03 -4.46 -32.51
N LYS A 776 19.29 -4.78 -32.75
CA LYS A 776 20.30 -4.71 -31.68
C LYS A 776 20.45 -3.26 -31.24
N LYS A 777 20.39 -3.03 -29.94
CA LYS A 777 20.66 -1.72 -29.34
C LYS A 777 22.06 -1.30 -29.76
N THR A 778 22.16 -0.24 -30.56
CA THR A 778 23.47 0.34 -30.84
C THR A 778 23.92 1.09 -29.59
N LEU A 779 25.21 0.98 -29.24
CA LEU A 779 25.81 1.81 -28.19
C LEU A 779 25.88 3.26 -28.68
N SER A 780 24.73 3.90 -28.84
CA SER A 780 24.65 5.34 -29.03
C SER A 780 24.77 5.96 -27.65
N VAL A 781 25.78 6.83 -27.49
CA VAL A 781 25.88 7.70 -26.33
C VAL A 781 24.56 8.47 -26.26
N LYS A 782 23.89 8.47 -25.10
CA LYS A 782 22.72 9.35 -24.83
C LYS A 782 23.02 10.68 -25.50
N GLU A 783 22.23 11.06 -26.51
CA GLU A 783 22.21 12.46 -26.91
C GLU A 783 21.76 13.20 -25.66
N ASN A 784 22.72 13.88 -25.01
CA ASN A 784 22.39 14.83 -23.96
C ASN A 784 21.30 15.72 -24.54
N SER A 785 20.21 15.91 -23.80
CA SER A 785 19.23 16.95 -24.07
C SER A 785 19.97 18.29 -24.06
N LEU A 786 20.47 18.67 -25.23
CA LEU A 786 21.24 19.88 -25.43
C LEU A 786 20.27 21.05 -25.38
N ASN A 787 20.45 21.94 -24.41
CA ASN A 787 19.86 23.28 -24.46
C ASN A 787 20.16 23.85 -25.86
N ASN A 788 19.10 24.21 -26.60
CA ASN A 788 19.21 24.48 -28.02
C ASN A 788 19.94 25.81 -28.25
N ILE A 789 21.28 25.78 -28.36
CA ILE A 789 22.08 26.98 -28.64
C ILE A 789 21.80 27.43 -30.07
N ALA A 790 21.37 28.68 -30.22
CA ALA A 790 21.15 29.32 -31.52
C ALA A 790 22.42 30.06 -31.96
N VAL A 791 22.90 29.76 -33.17
CA VAL A 791 24.10 30.40 -33.75
C VAL A 791 23.77 30.91 -35.15
N TYR A 792 24.09 32.18 -35.44
CA TYR A 792 23.75 32.85 -36.71
C TYR A 792 24.88 33.79 -37.20
N PRO A 793 25.13 33.90 -38.51
CA PRO A 793 24.58 33.07 -39.59
C PRO A 793 25.25 31.68 -39.57
N ASN A 794 24.47 30.64 -39.84
CA ASN A 794 25.00 29.28 -39.97
C ASN A 794 24.23 28.55 -41.08
N PRO A 795 24.79 28.43 -42.30
CA PRO A 795 26.19 28.71 -42.66
C PRO A 795 26.60 30.18 -42.64
N SER A 796 27.89 30.44 -42.38
CA SER A 796 28.56 31.75 -42.48
C SER A 796 29.50 31.78 -43.69
N ASN A 797 29.51 32.87 -44.46
CA ASN A 797 30.39 33.03 -45.62
C ASN A 797 31.74 33.71 -45.28
N ASP A 798 31.82 34.37 -44.13
CA ASP A 798 33.01 35.09 -43.66
C ASP A 798 33.68 34.40 -42.47
N GLY A 799 33.10 33.29 -41.98
CA GLY A 799 33.62 32.52 -40.85
C GLY A 799 33.29 33.13 -39.50
N ILE A 800 32.42 34.14 -39.47
CA ILE A 800 31.98 34.82 -38.24
C ILE A 800 30.56 34.34 -37.88
N PHE A 801 30.38 34.00 -36.60
CA PHE A 801 29.13 33.52 -36.03
C PHE A 801 28.79 34.28 -34.74
N THR A 802 27.51 34.50 -34.48
CA THR A 802 26.98 35.07 -33.23
C THR A 802 26.13 34.02 -32.52
N ILE A 803 26.42 33.79 -31.24
CA ILE A 803 25.68 32.95 -30.31
C ILE A 803 24.54 33.78 -29.73
N ASN A 804 23.31 33.47 -30.12
CA ASN A 804 22.11 34.18 -29.68
C ASN A 804 21.50 33.49 -28.44
N THR A 805 22.31 33.31 -27.40
CA THR A 805 21.93 32.72 -26.12
C THR A 805 22.80 33.35 -25.02
N PRO A 806 22.26 33.76 -23.86
CA PRO A 806 23.06 34.30 -22.77
C PRO A 806 24.14 33.29 -22.34
N LEU A 807 25.38 33.75 -22.22
CA LEU A 807 26.52 32.91 -21.87
C LEU A 807 27.01 33.23 -20.45
N ASP A 808 27.06 32.19 -19.61
CA ASP A 808 27.67 32.19 -18.28
C ASP A 808 29.08 31.56 -18.28
N GLN A 809 29.50 30.98 -19.41
CA GLN A 809 30.75 30.21 -19.55
C GLN A 809 31.48 30.52 -20.88
N SER A 810 32.78 30.18 -20.93
CA SER A 810 33.60 30.25 -22.15
C SER A 810 33.17 29.21 -23.18
N TRP A 811 33.38 29.49 -24.47
CA TRP A 811 33.13 28.57 -25.56
C TRP A 811 34.43 28.10 -26.22
N GLU A 812 34.41 26.90 -26.81
CA GLU A 812 35.53 26.27 -27.50
C GLU A 812 35.10 25.83 -28.91
N VAL A 813 35.98 25.91 -29.91
CA VAL A 813 35.74 25.38 -31.26
C VAL A 813 36.74 24.27 -31.57
N TYR A 814 36.23 23.18 -32.14
CA TYR A 814 36.98 22.00 -32.54
C TYR A 814 36.85 21.76 -34.06
N SER A 815 37.90 21.20 -34.67
CA SER A 815 37.82 20.60 -36.00
C SER A 815 36.96 19.34 -35.98
N ILE A 816 36.50 18.87 -37.16
CA ILE A 816 35.79 17.59 -37.28
C ILE A 816 36.61 16.37 -36.82
N THR A 817 37.94 16.50 -36.75
CA THR A 817 38.85 15.47 -36.25
C THR A 817 39.06 15.53 -34.73
N GLY A 818 38.35 16.44 -34.03
CA GLY A 818 38.41 16.56 -32.57
C GLY A 818 39.56 17.43 -32.04
N ASN A 819 40.31 18.12 -32.89
CA ASN A 819 41.35 19.04 -32.43
C ASN A 819 40.74 20.37 -32.02
N LYS A 820 41.04 20.87 -30.81
CA LYS A 820 40.65 22.22 -30.37
C LYS A 820 41.42 23.25 -31.19
N ILE A 821 40.71 24.18 -31.82
CA ILE A 821 41.30 25.21 -32.69
C ILE A 821 41.10 26.63 -32.19
N LEU A 822 40.07 26.87 -31.38
CA LEU A 822 39.75 28.20 -30.85
C LEU A 822 39.10 28.08 -29.47
N ILE A 823 39.32 29.09 -28.63
CA ILE A 823 38.58 29.29 -27.37
C ILE A 823 38.27 30.77 -27.25
N GLY A 824 37.11 31.11 -26.68
CA GLY A 824 36.73 32.49 -26.48
C GLY A 824 35.63 32.67 -25.43
N ASN A 825 35.31 33.94 -25.19
CA ASN A 825 34.27 34.38 -24.27
C ASN A 825 33.36 35.37 -25.01
N GLY A 826 32.11 35.50 -24.57
CA GLY A 826 31.12 36.37 -25.20
C GLY A 826 30.43 35.73 -26.40
N ASP A 827 29.58 36.50 -27.07
CA ASP A 827 28.61 36.01 -28.05
C ASP A 827 29.15 35.84 -29.48
N LYS A 828 30.42 36.14 -29.75
CA LYS A 828 30.96 36.11 -31.12
C LYS A 828 32.05 35.05 -31.28
N VAL A 829 31.90 34.18 -32.27
CA VAL A 829 32.88 33.16 -32.68
C VAL A 829 33.43 33.54 -34.05
N ASP A 830 34.74 33.77 -34.14
CA ASP A 830 35.41 34.15 -35.39
C ASP A 830 36.42 33.08 -35.80
N ILE A 831 36.06 32.30 -36.81
CA ILE A 831 36.90 31.27 -37.42
C ILE A 831 37.34 31.65 -38.85
N SER A 832 37.26 32.93 -39.22
CA SER A 832 37.62 33.44 -40.55
C SER A 832 39.06 33.15 -40.98
N SER A 833 39.95 32.91 -40.02
CA SER A 833 41.36 32.56 -40.25
C SER A 833 41.60 31.07 -40.56
N PHE A 834 40.59 30.22 -40.39
CA PHE A 834 40.70 28.77 -40.64
C PHE A 834 40.16 28.40 -42.03
N SER A 835 40.38 27.16 -42.48
CA SER A 835 39.88 26.71 -43.78
C SER A 835 38.34 26.67 -43.81
N LYS A 836 37.73 26.98 -44.95
CA LYS A 836 36.29 26.75 -45.17
C LYS A 836 35.98 25.28 -44.91
N GLY A 837 34.92 25.01 -44.15
CA GLY A 837 34.59 23.67 -43.69
C GLY A 837 33.65 23.64 -42.49
N MET A 838 33.53 22.45 -41.91
CA MET A 838 32.68 22.19 -40.75
C MET A 838 33.50 22.24 -39.46
N TYR A 839 32.91 22.81 -38.42
CA TYR A 839 33.50 22.92 -37.08
C TYR A 839 32.46 22.60 -36.01
N ILE A 840 32.93 22.33 -34.79
CA ILE A 840 32.07 22.03 -33.63
C ILE A 840 32.33 23.07 -32.54
N LEU A 841 31.33 23.88 -32.22
CA LEU A 841 31.30 24.78 -31.07
C LEU A 841 30.88 23.99 -29.83
N LYS A 842 31.56 24.19 -28.70
CA LYS A 842 31.25 23.62 -27.38
C LYS A 842 31.07 24.75 -26.35
N ILE A 843 30.03 24.66 -25.54
CA ILE A 843 29.69 25.60 -24.46
C ILE A 843 29.22 24.77 -23.27
N GLY A 844 30.01 24.72 -22.19
CA GLY A 844 29.76 23.78 -21.09
C GLY A 844 29.71 22.33 -21.58
N SER A 845 28.58 21.64 -21.36
CA SER A 845 28.28 20.30 -21.87
C SER A 845 27.55 20.29 -23.22
N THR A 846 27.33 21.46 -23.85
CA THR A 846 26.56 21.62 -25.09
C THR A 846 27.44 21.74 -26.33
N PHE A 847 26.98 21.19 -27.46
CA PHE A 847 27.69 21.23 -28.74
C PHE A 847 26.81 21.78 -29.88
N LYS A 848 27.40 22.52 -30.82
CA LYS A 848 26.73 23.02 -32.03
C LYS A 848 27.65 22.95 -33.26
N LYS A 849 27.13 22.47 -34.38
CA LYS A 849 27.84 22.50 -35.67
C LYS A 849 27.92 23.92 -36.22
N LEU A 850 29.09 24.34 -36.70
CA LEU A 850 29.31 25.58 -37.46
C LEU A 850 29.70 25.24 -38.90
N LEU A 851 29.05 25.86 -39.88
CA LEU A 851 29.35 25.69 -41.32
C LEU A 851 29.98 26.99 -41.85
N TYR A 852 31.29 26.98 -42.13
CA TYR A 852 32.00 28.09 -42.77
C TYR A 852 32.15 27.79 -44.27
N ASN A 853 31.38 28.50 -45.09
CA ASN A 853 31.31 28.33 -46.55
C ASN A 853 32.31 29.19 -47.31
#